data_AF-A0A1M6X0E9-F1
#
_entry.id   AF-A0A1M6X0E9-F1
#
_cell.length_a   1.000
_cell.length_b   1.000
_cell.length_c   1.000
_cell.angle_alpha   90.00
_cell.angle_beta   90.00
_cell.angle_gamma   90.00
#
_symmetry.space_group_name_H-M   'P 1'
#
loop_
_entity.id
_entity.type
_entity.pdbx_description
1 polymer ?
#
loop_
_entity_poly.entity_id
_entity_poly.type
_entity_poly.pdbx_seq_one_letter_code
_entity_poly.pdbx_strand_id
1 'polypeptide(L)'
;MARRFCFFLCVLTSFLLAHNPVQVEAFDEQGNNPGQLTLRLRLTNLAGDTLRNLRIRYFLPLEIGRSLQLSPYYLAGSSLSVDTVGGFLAVNVDILKLVPGVFPNESGISLGMHYADYGDFEKADHFSYPGADSFAETDRIPVYLDGTLLVGEAPFDDGMPKIRISGFQPEKSRNGQWVQLKNVGDGAVDLRFLSLSDSSGAAFPLADSDAVLSSGESLLVCVSSPCAGGLDLPGLSLGSAGELTLKYGSLPMDYVAWGGTGVYAAQAVAENLWPGADDFLQIGKAWGPALPYEAGSLFRRIRDDEFAPSAWLLFSSDEIGVSEGKLPHSAPFSWNDGVQVVLDSGESMHFAWMPVPGAASYRLSVYAGDSTLVHREVTSKLSADVELPDGKYLWGVESTADGSDWGAAEFNLSRLFSVERLSAVTYVDGKSLDVEPIAARKDTRLVVPNWGMYADLRGWDSSHVGRSHWDEEESWRCWAVAIQELNRYFGGDLTQDEIKIYGMNARGNTDWILGVFPFERKGSGGDEVVLKTLAWAFNNAFVEYHDSIPSVAFVQESINGGKPVIAGTVSHLMVVDAYRVRSDGRLEAHFLNPHNDGGSEWRVFASSGILSYFSYEVPVQSLNTDSLVHRDSDGDGLVDFDEIYRFKTDPERIDSDGDGIPDKMEIWSYTVREVVNWKSACEDSSQNPLNMQGDAWILGVDREWFADVDGDGLRAELDVDSDNDGLKDGEEDLNANGIVDDGETDPYVAEAGNTPVYAENDVPGDFALYSLGKLSLNDGCICFDYKKYPSKTNVPCSFASESNADYYAVSLAGGSQHILHSKGGVLLRNRDTLNAVNIYSNKDKKPVLNVQKGAMAAGHAYVLEQNWLWSVNTELDSVDVGNRQKTVQAGETFSLLDGAKYQTLKVESGGTLLVGTGEMFVGNLQLEAGSKIDFIQRGYKTVLHTKNQVVWRGAVDIEGLRPTGVTYRMWAIAQGFKLVHHGNEPLFIEGDWAGTIFAPKAKLVLGQAKKEIYGRFVGNGITVHQYASLYAVPFAPETETTIAYFNMEEK
;
A
#
# COMPACT_ATOMS: atom_id res chain seq x y z
N MET A 1 -22.23 30.65 40.66
CA MET A 1 -22.98 31.83 41.17
C MET A 1 -23.25 32.76 39.98
N ALA A 2 -24.52 32.91 39.61
CA ALA A 2 -25.15 33.89 38.69
C ALA A 2 -24.80 33.93 37.16
N ARG A 3 -25.83 33.59 36.35
CA ARG A 3 -26.31 34.13 35.03
C ARG A 3 -25.37 34.10 33.81
N ARG A 4 -25.59 33.36 32.70
CA ARG A 4 -26.71 33.20 31.73
C ARG A 4 -27.17 34.47 30.95
N PHE A 5 -26.86 34.44 29.64
CA PHE A 5 -27.71 34.71 28.46
C PHE A 5 -27.98 36.12 27.88
N CYS A 6 -27.58 36.25 26.59
CA CYS A 6 -28.30 36.81 25.41
C CYS A 6 -28.22 38.29 24.96
N PHE A 7 -27.74 38.43 23.71
CA PHE A 7 -28.34 39.12 22.53
C PHE A 7 -28.63 40.64 22.51
N PHE A 8 -28.14 41.28 21.43
CA PHE A 8 -28.70 42.43 20.65
C PHE A 8 -28.91 43.80 21.34
N LEU A 9 -28.25 44.88 20.85
CA LEU A 9 -28.85 46.03 20.12
C LEU A 9 -27.88 47.22 19.88
N CYS A 10 -27.95 47.80 18.67
CA CYS A 10 -27.66 49.20 18.23
C CYS A 10 -26.21 49.74 18.30
N VAL A 11 -25.48 50.05 17.21
CA VAL A 11 -25.75 50.88 15.99
C VAL A 11 -25.90 52.39 16.27
N LEU A 12 -25.13 53.17 15.50
CA LEU A 12 -25.14 54.63 15.21
C LEU A 12 -24.44 55.57 16.22
N THR A 13 -23.27 56.13 15.84
CA THR A 13 -23.18 57.43 15.13
C THR A 13 -21.72 57.83 14.85
N SER A 14 -21.31 57.80 13.58
CA SER A 14 -20.43 58.80 12.96
C SER A 14 -20.46 58.62 11.44
N PHE A 15 -21.44 59.27 10.80
CA PHE A 15 -21.42 59.59 9.38
C PHE A 15 -20.21 60.51 9.12
N LEU A 16 -19.11 59.93 8.64
CA LEU A 16 -18.24 60.64 7.69
C LEU A 16 -18.81 60.32 6.32
N LEU A 17 -19.46 61.31 5.69
CA LEU A 17 -19.83 61.24 4.28
C LEU A 17 -18.55 60.98 3.48
N ALA A 18 -18.34 59.74 3.04
CA ALA A 18 -17.36 59.44 2.01
C ALA A 18 -17.76 60.24 0.76
N HIS A 19 -17.00 61.28 0.44
CA HIS A 19 -17.17 61.93 -0.86
C HIS A 19 -16.62 60.96 -1.91
N ASN A 20 -17.47 60.55 -2.86
CA ASN A 20 -17.03 59.75 -3.99
C ASN A 20 -15.92 60.53 -4.72
N PRO A 21 -14.73 59.95 -4.94
CA PRO A 21 -13.59 60.65 -5.53
C PRO A 21 -13.83 61.03 -7.00
N VAL A 22 -14.83 60.42 -7.62
CA VAL A 22 -15.26 60.67 -9.00
C VAL A 22 -16.78 60.71 -9.04
N GLN A 23 -17.33 61.73 -9.68
CA GLN A 23 -18.76 61.85 -9.99
C GLN A 23 -19.00 61.46 -11.45
N VAL A 24 -20.05 60.68 -11.71
CA VAL A 24 -20.40 60.20 -13.06
C VAL A 24 -21.73 60.79 -13.47
N GLU A 25 -21.75 61.48 -14.61
CA GLU A 25 -22.98 62.03 -15.18
C GLU A 25 -23.19 61.49 -16.60
N ALA A 26 -24.41 61.06 -16.89
CA ALA A 26 -24.76 60.55 -18.20
C ALA A 26 -26.17 60.94 -18.64
N PHE A 27 -26.42 60.91 -19.95
CA PHE A 27 -27.74 61.05 -20.54
C PHE A 27 -27.81 60.42 -21.94
N ASP A 28 -29.02 60.27 -22.48
CA ASP A 28 -29.25 59.77 -23.84
C ASP A 28 -29.64 60.90 -24.79
N GLU A 29 -28.77 61.24 -25.75
CA GLU A 29 -29.05 62.27 -26.76
C GLU A 29 -30.14 61.84 -27.76
N GLN A 30 -30.47 60.54 -27.80
CA GLN A 30 -31.48 59.92 -28.67
C GLN A 30 -32.64 59.32 -27.86
N GLY A 31 -33.02 59.92 -26.71
CA GLY A 31 -34.07 59.41 -25.81
C GLY A 31 -35.37 58.97 -26.50
N ASN A 32 -35.77 59.66 -27.56
CA ASN A 32 -37.00 59.38 -28.32
C ASN A 32 -36.87 58.32 -29.43
N ASN A 33 -35.67 57.76 -29.65
CA ASN A 33 -35.43 56.75 -30.69
C ASN A 33 -35.34 55.35 -30.06
N PRO A 34 -36.28 54.43 -30.32
CA PRO A 34 -36.27 53.11 -29.69
C PRO A 34 -35.17 52.18 -30.23
N GLY A 35 -34.65 52.41 -31.44
CA GLY A 35 -33.67 51.50 -32.08
C GLY A 35 -32.19 51.84 -31.85
N GLN A 36 -31.88 52.92 -31.13
CA GLN A 36 -30.50 53.30 -30.83
C GLN A 36 -30.39 54.20 -29.58
N LEU A 37 -29.29 54.07 -28.86
CA LEU A 37 -28.87 54.95 -27.75
C LEU A 37 -27.71 55.83 -28.22
N THR A 38 -27.69 57.10 -27.84
CA THR A 38 -26.45 57.91 -27.95
C THR A 38 -26.06 58.37 -26.56
N LEU A 39 -25.16 57.59 -25.94
CA LEU A 39 -24.69 57.81 -24.60
C LEU A 39 -23.78 59.04 -24.57
N ARG A 40 -24.19 60.02 -23.78
CA ARG A 40 -23.36 61.13 -23.35
C ARG A 40 -22.87 60.83 -21.95
N LEU A 41 -21.55 60.84 -21.74
CA LEU A 41 -20.92 60.45 -20.48
C LEU A 41 -19.81 61.42 -20.11
N ARG A 42 -19.82 61.95 -18.89
CA ARG A 42 -18.72 62.77 -18.37
C ARG A 42 -18.42 62.43 -16.92
N LEU A 43 -17.19 62.68 -16.51
CA LEU A 43 -16.70 62.36 -15.18
C LEU A 43 -16.11 63.62 -14.56
N THR A 44 -16.42 63.88 -13.30
CA THR A 44 -15.79 64.96 -12.53
C THR A 44 -14.88 64.34 -11.48
N ASN A 45 -13.58 64.54 -11.62
CA ASN A 45 -12.61 64.12 -10.61
C ASN A 45 -12.57 65.15 -9.47
N LEU A 46 -13.03 64.71 -8.29
CA LEU A 46 -13.14 65.48 -7.07
C LEU A 46 -12.00 65.19 -6.08
N ALA A 47 -11.13 64.21 -6.38
CA ALA A 47 -10.08 63.71 -5.48
C ALA A 47 -8.88 64.65 -5.33
N GLY A 48 -8.78 65.71 -6.12
CA GLY A 48 -7.67 66.68 -6.09
C GLY A 48 -6.37 66.21 -6.77
N ASP A 49 -6.16 64.89 -6.89
CA ASP A 49 -5.04 64.26 -7.61
C ASP A 49 -5.45 63.66 -8.96
N THR A 50 -4.47 63.39 -9.83
CA THR A 50 -4.73 62.71 -11.11
C THR A 50 -4.89 61.20 -10.91
N LEU A 51 -6.04 60.66 -11.30
CA LEU A 51 -6.31 59.22 -11.32
C LEU A 51 -5.83 58.61 -12.66
N ARG A 52 -5.41 57.34 -12.66
CA ARG A 52 -4.87 56.65 -13.84
C ARG A 52 -5.53 55.29 -14.01
N ASN A 53 -5.59 54.79 -15.25
CA ASN A 53 -6.14 53.48 -15.59
C ASN A 53 -7.59 53.27 -15.10
N LEU A 54 -8.47 54.21 -15.42
CA LEU A 54 -9.88 54.09 -15.08
C LEU A 54 -10.61 53.30 -16.17
N ARG A 55 -11.55 52.45 -15.76
CA ARG A 55 -12.47 51.74 -16.65
C ARG A 55 -13.90 52.03 -16.24
N ILE A 56 -14.71 52.46 -17.18
CA ILE A 56 -16.13 52.75 -16.95
C ILE A 56 -16.96 51.69 -17.66
N ARG A 57 -18.00 51.16 -17.02
CA ARG A 57 -18.84 50.10 -17.60
C ARG A 57 -20.28 50.54 -17.78
N TYR A 58 -20.80 50.37 -18.99
CA TYR A 58 -22.22 50.46 -19.29
C TYR A 58 -22.78 49.05 -19.53
N PHE A 59 -23.72 48.61 -18.71
CA PHE A 59 -24.34 47.29 -18.76
C PHE A 59 -25.69 47.30 -19.49
N LEU A 60 -25.84 46.37 -20.43
CA LEU A 60 -27.08 46.03 -21.09
C LEU A 60 -27.27 44.49 -21.12
N PRO A 61 -28.51 43.98 -21.21
CA PRO A 61 -28.76 42.55 -21.28
C PRO A 61 -28.03 41.88 -22.45
N LEU A 62 -27.56 40.65 -22.25
CA LEU A 62 -27.00 39.84 -23.32
C LEU A 62 -28.14 39.22 -24.15
N GLU A 63 -28.30 39.65 -25.40
CA GLU A 63 -29.25 39.06 -26.36
C GLU A 63 -28.54 38.08 -27.32
N ILE A 64 -28.83 36.78 -27.17
CA ILE A 64 -28.22 35.73 -27.98
C ILE A 64 -28.62 35.88 -29.46
N GLY A 65 -27.63 36.00 -30.34
CA GLY A 65 -27.83 36.08 -31.79
C GLY A 65 -27.95 37.49 -32.38
N ARG A 66 -27.89 38.55 -31.56
CA ARG A 66 -27.80 39.94 -32.02
C ARG A 66 -26.42 40.52 -31.73
N SER A 67 -25.88 41.27 -32.69
CA SER A 67 -24.56 41.88 -32.58
C SER A 67 -24.69 43.37 -32.24
N LEU A 68 -24.08 43.79 -31.13
CA LEU A 68 -24.01 45.19 -30.72
C LEU A 68 -22.99 45.95 -31.58
N GLN A 69 -23.39 47.10 -32.10
CA GLN A 69 -22.55 48.02 -32.88
C GLN A 69 -22.29 49.30 -32.08
N LEU A 70 -21.01 49.69 -32.02
CA LEU A 70 -20.56 50.91 -31.34
C LEU A 70 -20.11 51.96 -32.37
N SER A 71 -20.67 53.16 -32.26
CA SER A 71 -20.33 54.31 -33.09
C SER A 71 -19.68 55.40 -32.22
N PRO A 72 -18.34 55.44 -32.09
CA PRO A 72 -17.66 56.43 -31.26
C PRO A 72 -17.63 57.80 -31.95
N TYR A 73 -18.56 58.70 -31.58
CA TYR A 73 -18.59 60.05 -32.13
C TYR A 73 -17.54 60.96 -31.48
N TYR A 74 -17.26 60.78 -30.18
CA TYR A 74 -16.18 61.48 -29.47
C TYR A 74 -15.76 60.74 -28.20
N LEU A 75 -14.52 60.25 -28.13
CA LEU A 75 -13.99 59.49 -26.97
C LEU A 75 -12.92 60.21 -26.16
N ALA A 76 -12.45 61.38 -26.63
CA ALA A 76 -11.43 62.19 -25.95
C ALA A 76 -10.15 61.43 -25.53
N GLY A 77 -9.67 60.52 -26.39
CA GLY A 77 -8.46 59.72 -26.12
C GLY A 77 -8.70 58.45 -25.30
N SER A 78 -9.95 58.16 -24.94
CA SER A 78 -10.36 56.90 -24.31
C SER A 78 -10.45 55.77 -25.35
N SER A 79 -10.23 54.53 -24.93
CA SER A 79 -10.46 53.34 -25.76
C SER A 79 -11.77 52.65 -25.40
N LEU A 80 -12.32 51.88 -26.35
CA LEU A 80 -13.54 51.10 -26.16
C LEU A 80 -13.25 49.61 -26.28
N SER A 81 -13.93 48.82 -25.44
CA SER A 81 -14.08 47.39 -25.63
C SER A 81 -15.49 46.97 -25.23
N VAL A 82 -15.90 45.78 -25.65
CA VAL A 82 -17.14 45.14 -25.18
C VAL A 82 -16.77 43.78 -24.61
N ASP A 83 -17.18 43.54 -23.38
CA ASP A 83 -17.02 42.27 -22.68
C ASP A 83 -18.38 41.69 -22.32
N THR A 84 -18.43 40.39 -22.02
CA THR A 84 -19.59 39.75 -21.42
C THR A 84 -19.25 39.40 -19.97
N VAL A 85 -20.01 39.92 -19.00
CA VAL A 85 -19.76 39.73 -17.57
C VAL A 85 -21.07 39.67 -16.79
N GLY A 86 -21.21 38.68 -15.91
CA GLY A 86 -22.38 38.52 -15.03
C GLY A 86 -23.72 38.38 -15.77
N GLY A 87 -23.74 37.84 -17.00
CA GLY A 87 -24.94 37.76 -17.84
C GLY A 87 -25.30 39.03 -18.61
N PHE A 88 -24.46 40.08 -18.53
CA PHE A 88 -24.63 41.34 -19.25
C PHE A 88 -23.56 41.53 -20.33
N LEU A 89 -23.88 42.29 -21.37
CA LEU A 89 -22.88 42.96 -22.20
C LEU A 89 -22.42 44.22 -21.47
N ALA A 90 -21.11 44.34 -21.24
CA ALA A 90 -20.47 45.50 -20.66
C ALA A 90 -19.70 46.27 -21.74
N VAL A 91 -20.15 47.48 -22.06
CA VAL A 91 -19.40 48.40 -22.90
C VAL A 91 -18.43 49.17 -22.02
N ASN A 92 -17.13 48.91 -22.19
CA ASN A 92 -16.08 49.52 -21.41
C ASN A 92 -15.54 50.78 -22.10
N VAL A 93 -15.39 51.86 -21.33
CA VAL A 93 -14.67 53.08 -21.72
C VAL A 93 -13.44 53.23 -20.83
N ASP A 94 -12.26 53.05 -21.42
CA ASP A 94 -10.99 53.08 -20.71
C ASP A 94 -10.32 54.45 -20.80
N ILE A 95 -10.09 55.09 -19.65
CA ILE A 95 -9.46 56.40 -19.51
C ILE A 95 -8.10 56.22 -18.84
N LEU A 96 -7.03 56.41 -19.61
CA LEU A 96 -5.67 56.24 -19.11
C LEU A 96 -5.30 57.24 -18.00
N LYS A 97 -5.86 58.46 -18.07
CA LYS A 97 -5.56 59.55 -17.14
C LYS A 97 -6.74 60.50 -16.97
N LEU A 98 -7.20 60.67 -15.73
CA LEU A 98 -8.26 61.59 -15.34
C LEU A 98 -7.71 62.67 -14.38
N VAL A 99 -7.47 63.87 -14.91
CA VAL A 99 -7.00 65.03 -14.13
C VAL A 99 -8.14 65.65 -13.31
N PRO A 100 -7.86 66.38 -12.21
CA PRO A 100 -8.90 67.07 -11.44
C PRO A 100 -9.76 68.00 -12.30
N GLY A 101 -11.08 67.94 -12.12
CA GLY A 101 -12.06 68.66 -12.95
C GLY A 101 -12.90 67.75 -13.86
N VAL A 102 -13.66 68.38 -14.78
CA VAL A 102 -14.58 67.68 -15.69
C VAL A 102 -13.83 67.11 -16.89
N PHE A 103 -13.97 65.81 -17.12
CA PHE A 103 -13.45 65.10 -18.28
C PHE A 103 -14.59 64.57 -19.16
N PRO A 104 -14.44 64.64 -20.49
CA PRO A 104 -13.39 65.36 -21.22
C PRO A 104 -13.60 66.88 -21.29
N ASN A 105 -14.84 67.33 -21.15
CA ASN A 105 -15.30 68.71 -21.05
C ASN A 105 -16.81 68.70 -20.75
N GLU A 106 -17.46 69.86 -20.75
CA GLU A 106 -18.89 70.01 -20.48
C GLU A 106 -19.82 69.19 -21.39
N SER A 107 -19.38 68.84 -22.61
CA SER A 107 -20.17 68.09 -23.59
C SER A 107 -20.05 66.55 -23.47
N GLY A 108 -19.14 66.06 -22.63
CA GLY A 108 -18.90 64.64 -22.39
C GLY A 108 -18.37 63.85 -23.60
N ILE A 109 -18.07 62.57 -23.36
CA ILE A 109 -17.92 61.52 -24.36
C ILE A 109 -19.26 61.32 -25.07
N SER A 110 -19.22 60.99 -26.36
CA SER A 110 -20.40 60.65 -27.17
C SER A 110 -20.20 59.31 -27.87
N LEU A 111 -21.08 58.36 -27.54
CA LEU A 111 -21.02 56.99 -28.03
C LEU A 111 -22.41 56.54 -28.50
N GLY A 112 -22.56 56.29 -29.79
CA GLY A 112 -23.74 55.64 -30.35
C GLY A 112 -23.71 54.12 -30.13
N MET A 113 -24.84 53.55 -29.73
CA MET A 113 -25.01 52.11 -29.52
C MET A 113 -26.32 51.66 -30.17
N HIS A 114 -26.25 50.62 -31.00
CA HIS A 114 -27.42 50.00 -31.63
C HIS A 114 -27.11 48.55 -31.98
N TYR A 115 -28.14 47.72 -32.16
CA TYR A 115 -27.93 46.38 -32.74
C TYR A 115 -27.73 46.47 -34.26
N ALA A 116 -26.99 45.54 -34.84
CA ALA A 116 -26.66 45.52 -36.27
C ALA A 116 -27.90 45.50 -37.19
N ASP A 117 -29.03 45.00 -36.68
CA ASP A 117 -30.33 44.94 -37.37
C ASP A 117 -31.16 46.22 -37.25
N TYR A 118 -30.73 47.21 -36.46
CA TYR A 118 -31.48 48.42 -36.11
C TYR A 118 -32.88 48.15 -35.55
N GLY A 119 -33.12 46.95 -34.98
CA GLY A 119 -34.34 46.66 -34.24
C GLY A 119 -34.40 47.43 -32.93
N ASP A 120 -35.52 47.31 -32.20
CA ASP A 120 -35.68 47.97 -30.90
C ASP A 120 -34.52 47.60 -29.95
N PHE A 121 -34.04 48.63 -29.24
CA PHE A 121 -32.86 48.62 -28.38
C PHE A 121 -33.22 48.57 -26.89
N GLU A 122 -34.50 48.28 -26.59
CA GLU A 122 -35.07 47.95 -25.26
C GLU A 122 -34.42 48.69 -24.07
N LYS A 123 -34.24 50.01 -24.22
CA LYS A 123 -33.41 50.84 -23.33
C LYS A 123 -33.81 50.78 -21.85
N ALA A 124 -35.08 50.50 -21.57
CA ALA A 124 -35.59 50.40 -20.21
C ALA A 124 -35.02 49.18 -19.45
N ASP A 125 -34.58 48.15 -20.15
CA ASP A 125 -34.04 46.91 -19.57
C ASP A 125 -32.51 46.98 -19.38
N HIS A 126 -31.88 48.06 -19.84
CA HIS A 126 -30.48 48.32 -19.60
C HIS A 126 -30.30 48.81 -18.17
N PHE A 127 -29.57 48.04 -17.35
CA PHE A 127 -29.23 48.44 -15.99
C PHE A 127 -28.59 49.84 -15.93
N SER A 128 -27.67 50.12 -16.87
CA SER A 128 -26.94 51.39 -16.92
C SER A 128 -27.67 52.53 -17.63
N TYR A 129 -28.92 52.35 -18.07
CA TYR A 129 -29.61 53.41 -18.81
C TYR A 129 -29.89 54.63 -17.93
N PRO A 130 -29.39 55.83 -18.32
CA PRO A 130 -29.51 57.01 -17.48
C PRO A 130 -30.92 57.58 -17.42
N GLY A 131 -31.81 57.26 -18.37
CA GLY A 131 -33.21 57.72 -18.38
C GLY A 131 -33.39 59.25 -18.36
N ALA A 132 -32.37 60.01 -18.74
CA ALA A 132 -32.33 61.46 -18.67
C ALA A 132 -32.08 62.08 -20.06
N ASP A 133 -32.67 63.28 -20.27
CA ASP A 133 -32.53 64.08 -21.51
C ASP A 133 -31.38 65.12 -21.43
N SER A 134 -30.71 65.21 -20.28
CA SER A 134 -29.55 66.07 -20.01
C SER A 134 -28.68 65.42 -18.94
N PHE A 135 -27.39 65.79 -18.84
CA PHE A 135 -26.46 65.21 -17.86
C PHE A 135 -27.06 65.13 -16.46
N ALA A 136 -27.23 63.90 -15.98
CA ALA A 136 -27.71 63.59 -14.64
C ALA A 136 -26.73 62.61 -14.00
N GLU A 137 -26.53 62.76 -12.69
CA GLU A 137 -25.68 61.86 -11.92
C GLU A 137 -26.30 60.46 -11.87
N THR A 138 -25.47 59.43 -12.01
CA THR A 138 -25.91 58.03 -11.96
C THR A 138 -24.86 57.16 -11.27
N ASP A 139 -25.32 56.27 -10.42
CA ASP A 139 -24.53 55.20 -9.80
C ASP A 139 -24.52 53.93 -10.66
N ARG A 140 -25.46 53.76 -11.58
CA ARG A 140 -25.62 52.55 -12.42
C ARG A 140 -24.61 52.43 -13.56
N ILE A 141 -23.67 53.36 -13.65
CA ILE A 141 -22.51 53.32 -14.55
C ILE A 141 -21.27 53.31 -13.66
N PRO A 142 -20.79 52.13 -13.23
CA PRO A 142 -19.68 52.05 -12.30
C PRO A 142 -18.34 52.37 -12.97
N VAL A 143 -17.45 52.95 -12.15
CA VAL A 143 -16.08 53.30 -12.51
C VAL A 143 -15.12 52.49 -11.66
N TYR A 144 -14.14 51.90 -12.31
CA TYR A 144 -13.10 51.09 -11.71
C TYR A 144 -11.75 51.80 -11.83
N LEU A 145 -10.95 51.74 -10.77
CA LEU A 145 -9.57 52.20 -10.75
C LEU A 145 -8.65 50.97 -10.58
N ASP A 146 -7.78 50.73 -11.56
CA ASP A 146 -6.90 49.54 -11.57
C ASP A 146 -7.69 48.22 -11.34
N GLY A 147 -8.93 48.15 -11.83
CA GLY A 147 -9.81 46.99 -11.71
C GLY A 147 -10.65 46.90 -10.44
N THR A 148 -10.45 47.78 -9.47
CA THR A 148 -11.27 47.85 -8.23
C THR A 148 -12.41 48.84 -8.39
N LEU A 149 -13.62 48.48 -7.95
CA LEU A 149 -14.78 49.39 -8.00
C LEU A 149 -14.49 50.65 -7.17
N LEU A 150 -14.43 51.79 -7.86
CA LEU A 150 -14.14 53.09 -7.25
C LEU A 150 -15.43 53.83 -6.87
N VAL A 151 -16.42 53.81 -7.77
CA VAL A 151 -17.73 54.45 -7.57
C VAL A 151 -18.80 53.78 -8.44
N GLY A 152 -20.05 53.81 -7.98
CA GLY A 152 -21.22 53.25 -8.65
C GLY A 152 -21.57 51.85 -8.16
N GLU A 153 -22.62 51.28 -8.74
CA GLU A 153 -23.13 49.96 -8.45
C GLU A 153 -23.11 49.11 -9.73
N ALA A 154 -22.70 47.86 -9.60
CA ALA A 154 -22.79 46.86 -10.67
C ALA A 154 -24.08 46.02 -10.48
N PRO A 155 -24.68 45.48 -11.56
CA PRO A 155 -25.91 44.69 -11.46
C PRO A 155 -25.75 43.31 -10.80
N PHE A 156 -24.53 42.96 -10.37
CA PHE A 156 -24.16 41.72 -9.69
C PHE A 156 -23.03 42.01 -8.69
N ASP A 157 -22.91 41.21 -7.62
CA ASP A 157 -21.77 41.27 -6.71
C ASP A 157 -20.50 40.96 -7.50
N ASP A 158 -19.59 41.93 -7.64
CA ASP A 158 -18.35 41.81 -8.44
C ASP A 158 -17.29 40.93 -7.77
N GLY A 159 -17.69 40.10 -6.80
CA GLY A 159 -16.88 39.01 -6.29
C GLY A 159 -16.75 37.95 -7.38
N MET A 160 -15.76 38.10 -8.26
CA MET A 160 -15.37 37.04 -9.20
C MET A 160 -15.34 35.70 -8.45
N PRO A 161 -15.98 34.65 -8.99
CA PRO A 161 -16.05 33.38 -8.29
C PRO A 161 -14.65 32.87 -7.98
N LYS A 162 -14.41 32.34 -6.79
CA LYS A 162 -13.08 31.85 -6.41
C LYS A 162 -12.94 30.39 -6.87
N ILE A 163 -12.79 30.20 -8.18
CA ILE A 163 -12.50 28.89 -8.79
C ILE A 163 -11.02 28.82 -9.16
N ARG A 164 -10.38 27.69 -8.86
CA ARG A 164 -8.97 27.42 -9.18
C ARG A 164 -8.81 26.11 -9.93
N ILE A 165 -7.77 26.02 -10.77
CA ILE A 165 -7.29 24.75 -11.30
C ILE A 165 -6.53 24.05 -10.17
N SER A 166 -7.12 22.99 -9.62
CA SER A 166 -6.62 22.27 -8.45
C SER A 166 -5.93 20.94 -8.78
N GLY A 167 -5.95 20.52 -10.05
CA GLY A 167 -5.27 19.32 -10.52
C GLY A 167 -5.21 19.25 -12.05
N PHE A 168 -4.21 18.57 -12.61
CA PHE A 168 -3.94 18.61 -14.04
C PHE A 168 -3.13 17.40 -14.54
N GLN A 169 -3.55 16.76 -15.65
CA GLN A 169 -2.84 15.66 -16.32
C GLN A 169 -2.80 15.87 -17.85
N PRO A 170 -1.69 16.36 -18.42
CA PRO A 170 -1.60 16.68 -19.85
C PRO A 170 -1.19 15.51 -20.75
N GLU A 171 -0.59 14.45 -20.23
CA GLU A 171 -0.10 13.33 -21.06
C GLU A 171 -1.14 12.23 -21.26
N LYS A 172 -1.03 11.49 -22.38
CA LYS A 172 -1.79 10.26 -22.62
C LYS A 172 -1.26 9.14 -21.71
N SER A 173 -1.73 9.11 -20.47
CA SER A 173 -1.57 7.95 -19.58
C SER A 173 -2.67 6.90 -19.83
N ARG A 174 -2.64 5.76 -19.11
CA ARG A 174 -3.77 4.80 -19.12
C ARG A 174 -5.10 5.43 -18.66
N ASN A 175 -5.05 6.55 -17.94
CA ASN A 175 -6.17 7.24 -17.31
C ASN A 175 -6.65 8.47 -18.12
N GLY A 176 -6.13 8.69 -19.33
CA GLY A 176 -6.53 9.81 -20.19
C GLY A 176 -6.04 11.18 -19.71
N GLN A 177 -6.49 12.24 -20.39
CA GLN A 177 -6.13 13.64 -20.12
C GLN A 177 -7.26 14.36 -19.38
N TRP A 178 -6.94 15.07 -18.29
CA TRP A 178 -7.95 15.73 -17.45
C TRP A 178 -7.42 16.98 -16.73
N VAL A 179 -8.36 17.80 -16.27
CA VAL A 179 -8.16 19.04 -15.50
C VAL A 179 -9.18 19.06 -14.36
N GLN A 180 -8.77 19.42 -13.14
CA GLN A 180 -9.68 19.56 -12.01
C GLN A 180 -9.82 21.04 -11.62
N LEU A 181 -11.06 21.47 -11.40
CA LEU A 181 -11.42 22.80 -10.93
C LEU A 181 -12.01 22.70 -9.53
N LYS A 182 -11.58 23.52 -8.57
CA LYS A 182 -12.14 23.56 -7.20
C LYS A 182 -12.74 24.92 -6.91
N ASN A 183 -13.95 24.93 -6.36
CA ASN A 183 -14.53 26.13 -5.78
C ASN A 183 -13.98 26.34 -4.37
N VAL A 184 -13.06 27.30 -4.24
CA VAL A 184 -12.45 27.70 -2.96
C VAL A 184 -13.13 28.94 -2.36
N GLY A 185 -14.25 29.37 -2.93
CA GLY A 185 -15.06 30.48 -2.42
C GLY A 185 -16.23 30.01 -1.57
N ASP A 186 -16.82 30.95 -0.82
CA ASP A 186 -17.91 30.67 0.12
C ASP A 186 -19.30 30.57 -0.57
N GLY A 187 -19.37 30.84 -1.87
CA GLY A 187 -20.61 30.86 -2.67
C GLY A 187 -20.60 29.85 -3.81
N ALA A 188 -21.78 29.40 -4.25
CA ALA A 188 -21.94 28.49 -5.37
C ALA A 188 -21.72 29.21 -6.72
N VAL A 189 -21.10 28.54 -7.70
CA VAL A 189 -20.65 29.15 -8.95
C VAL A 189 -21.30 28.49 -10.16
N ASP A 190 -21.96 29.29 -11.00
CA ASP A 190 -22.59 28.84 -12.24
C ASP A 190 -21.55 28.53 -13.32
N LEU A 191 -21.57 27.29 -13.82
CA LEU A 191 -20.59 26.76 -14.77
C LEU A 191 -20.72 27.34 -16.18
N ARG A 192 -21.87 27.93 -16.57
CA ARG A 192 -22.09 28.49 -17.92
C ARG A 192 -21.19 29.67 -18.23
N PHE A 193 -20.74 30.36 -17.20
CA PHE A 193 -19.85 31.50 -17.34
C PHE A 193 -18.38 31.10 -17.33
N LEU A 194 -18.06 29.83 -17.10
CA LEU A 194 -16.69 29.33 -17.08
C LEU A 194 -16.30 28.71 -18.43
N SER A 195 -15.06 28.95 -18.83
CA SER A 195 -14.45 28.30 -19.99
C SER A 195 -12.96 28.04 -19.76
N LEU A 196 -12.44 27.02 -20.44
CA LEU A 196 -11.00 26.76 -20.52
C LEU A 196 -10.48 27.24 -21.87
N SER A 197 -9.26 27.77 -21.92
CA SER A 197 -8.59 28.10 -23.18
C SER A 197 -7.22 27.48 -23.28
N ASP A 198 -6.97 26.73 -24.35
CA ASP A 198 -5.67 26.11 -24.61
C ASP A 198 -4.67 27.08 -25.26
N SER A 199 -3.50 26.55 -25.62
CA SER A 199 -2.41 27.28 -26.27
C SER A 199 -2.75 27.89 -27.64
N SER A 200 -3.86 27.48 -28.27
CA SER A 200 -4.35 28.11 -29.50
C SER A 200 -5.19 29.37 -29.24
N GLY A 201 -5.58 29.60 -27.98
CA GLY A 201 -6.47 30.68 -27.56
C GLY A 201 -7.96 30.37 -27.78
N ALA A 202 -8.30 29.19 -28.30
CA ALA A 202 -9.68 28.74 -28.41
C ALA A 202 -10.30 28.56 -27.03
N ALA A 203 -11.53 29.05 -26.84
CA ALA A 203 -12.26 28.91 -25.58
C ALA A 203 -13.27 27.76 -25.66
N PHE A 204 -13.26 26.90 -24.63
CA PHE A 204 -14.08 25.72 -24.48
C PHE A 204 -15.00 25.93 -23.25
N PRO A 205 -16.29 26.25 -23.46
CA PRO A 205 -17.26 26.45 -22.37
C PRO A 205 -17.44 25.18 -21.52
N LEU A 206 -17.63 25.33 -20.20
CA LEU A 206 -17.79 24.19 -19.31
C LEU A 206 -19.21 23.63 -19.25
N ALA A 207 -20.25 24.42 -19.52
CA ALA A 207 -21.62 23.90 -19.49
C ALA A 207 -22.56 24.70 -20.38
N ASP A 208 -23.55 24.02 -20.96
CA ASP A 208 -24.65 24.62 -21.72
C ASP A 208 -25.96 24.76 -20.89
N SER A 209 -25.97 24.30 -19.63
CA SER A 209 -27.14 24.27 -18.72
C SER A 209 -26.83 24.88 -17.34
N ASP A 210 -27.85 25.09 -16.48
CA ASP A 210 -27.77 25.76 -15.15
C ASP A 210 -26.96 24.99 -14.08
N ALA A 211 -25.93 24.23 -14.45
CA ALA A 211 -25.10 23.48 -13.52
C ALA A 211 -24.27 24.42 -12.63
N VAL A 212 -24.23 24.12 -11.33
CA VAL A 212 -23.57 24.94 -10.30
C VAL A 212 -22.53 24.11 -9.55
N LEU A 213 -21.37 24.70 -9.26
CA LEU A 213 -20.33 24.14 -8.40
C LEU A 213 -20.41 24.79 -7.01
N SER A 214 -20.81 24.04 -5.99
CA SER A 214 -20.99 24.56 -4.63
C SER A 214 -19.66 24.88 -3.95
N SER A 215 -19.70 25.65 -2.86
CA SER A 215 -18.52 25.95 -2.05
C SER A 215 -17.81 24.66 -1.60
N GLY A 216 -16.50 24.57 -1.83
CA GLY A 216 -15.67 23.41 -1.48
C GLY A 216 -15.72 22.25 -2.49
N GLU A 217 -16.63 22.27 -3.46
CA GLU A 217 -16.75 21.20 -4.47
C GLU A 217 -15.68 21.30 -5.56
N SER A 218 -15.32 20.14 -6.12
CA SER A 218 -14.41 20.02 -7.25
C SER A 218 -15.14 19.45 -8.47
N LEU A 219 -14.81 19.96 -9.65
CA LEU A 219 -15.26 19.50 -10.95
C LEU A 219 -14.08 18.91 -11.71
N LEU A 220 -14.20 17.65 -12.13
CA LEU A 220 -13.24 17.02 -13.04
C LEU A 220 -13.66 17.29 -14.49
N VAL A 221 -12.72 17.71 -15.34
CA VAL A 221 -12.92 18.04 -16.75
C VAL A 221 -12.04 17.12 -17.60
N CYS A 222 -12.64 16.36 -18.50
CA CYS A 222 -11.99 15.29 -19.23
C CYS A 222 -11.88 15.60 -20.72
N VAL A 223 -10.69 15.40 -21.27
CA VAL A 223 -10.29 16.02 -22.55
C VAL A 223 -10.23 15.01 -23.69
N SER A 224 -9.71 13.82 -23.43
CA SER A 224 -9.47 12.79 -24.47
C SER A 224 -10.37 11.57 -24.37
N SER A 225 -10.89 11.29 -23.17
CA SER A 225 -11.70 10.11 -22.86
C SER A 225 -12.77 10.49 -21.83
N PRO A 226 -13.99 9.92 -21.91
CA PRO A 226 -15.00 10.14 -20.87
C PRO A 226 -14.53 9.68 -19.50
N CYS A 227 -14.79 10.46 -18.46
CA CYS A 227 -14.51 10.09 -17.07
C CYS A 227 -15.79 10.09 -16.23
N ALA A 228 -15.90 9.14 -15.30
CA ALA A 228 -17.08 9.00 -14.46
C ALA A 228 -17.21 10.18 -13.49
N GLY A 229 -18.37 10.85 -13.50
CA GLY A 229 -18.65 12.00 -12.63
C GLY A 229 -17.97 13.31 -13.03
N GLY A 230 -17.27 13.35 -14.17
CA GLY A 230 -16.66 14.56 -14.73
C GLY A 230 -17.40 15.13 -15.95
N LEU A 231 -16.94 16.28 -16.41
CA LEU A 231 -17.42 16.99 -17.58
C LEU A 231 -16.52 16.70 -18.78
N ASP A 232 -17.09 16.18 -19.86
CA ASP A 232 -16.35 15.91 -21.09
C ASP A 232 -16.26 17.16 -21.99
N LEU A 233 -15.04 17.53 -22.38
CA LEU A 233 -14.76 18.61 -23.34
C LEU A 233 -14.02 18.08 -24.58
N PRO A 234 -14.70 17.31 -25.45
CA PRO A 234 -14.10 16.78 -26.65
C PRO A 234 -13.74 17.92 -27.61
N GLY A 235 -12.44 18.15 -27.79
CA GLY A 235 -11.92 19.22 -28.67
C GLY A 235 -10.87 20.09 -28.02
N LEU A 236 -10.86 20.16 -26.68
CA LEU A 236 -9.71 20.65 -25.93
C LEU A 236 -8.56 19.65 -26.16
N SER A 237 -7.32 20.12 -26.33
CA SER A 237 -6.16 19.25 -26.55
C SER A 237 -5.01 19.67 -25.65
N LEU A 238 -4.63 18.79 -24.72
CA LEU A 238 -3.47 18.99 -23.87
C LEU A 238 -2.29 18.25 -24.55
N GLY A 239 -1.24 18.95 -24.96
CA GLY A 239 -0.07 18.34 -25.60
C GLY A 239 0.97 17.83 -24.60
N SER A 240 2.15 17.39 -25.07
CA SER A 240 3.32 17.14 -24.20
C SER A 240 3.93 18.43 -23.65
N ALA A 241 3.58 19.57 -24.26
CA ALA A 241 3.85 20.92 -23.82
C ALA A 241 2.66 21.81 -24.21
N GLY A 242 2.35 22.84 -23.41
CA GLY A 242 1.22 23.73 -23.66
C GLY A 242 0.89 24.66 -22.50
N GLU A 243 -0.22 25.39 -22.64
CA GLU A 243 -0.79 26.23 -21.59
C GLU A 243 -2.31 26.10 -21.58
N LEU A 244 -2.91 26.37 -20.42
CA LEU A 244 -4.34 26.34 -20.20
C LEU A 244 -4.75 27.51 -19.29
N THR A 245 -5.75 28.26 -19.71
CA THR A 245 -6.31 29.39 -18.94
C THR A 245 -7.76 29.11 -18.57
N LEU A 246 -8.09 29.18 -17.28
CA LEU A 246 -9.46 29.23 -16.80
C LEU A 246 -9.99 30.66 -16.91
N LYS A 247 -11.20 30.83 -17.45
CA LYS A 247 -11.84 32.13 -17.66
C LYS A 247 -13.25 32.17 -17.12
N TYR A 248 -13.66 33.33 -16.61
CA TYR A 248 -15.04 33.70 -16.36
C TYR A 248 -15.47 34.76 -17.39
N GLY A 249 -16.33 34.38 -18.33
CA GLY A 249 -16.59 35.20 -19.53
C GLY A 249 -15.30 35.43 -20.32
N SER A 250 -14.95 36.70 -20.56
CA SER A 250 -13.68 37.08 -21.22
C SER A 250 -12.50 37.25 -20.25
N LEU A 251 -12.74 37.18 -18.93
CA LEU A 251 -11.73 37.48 -17.92
C LEU A 251 -10.94 36.23 -17.51
N PRO A 252 -9.60 36.22 -17.59
CA PRO A 252 -8.80 35.12 -17.06
C PRO A 252 -8.86 35.11 -15.53
N MET A 253 -9.06 33.91 -14.97
CA MET A 253 -9.14 33.64 -13.54
C MET A 253 -7.90 32.90 -13.03
N ASP A 254 -7.48 31.86 -13.75
CA ASP A 254 -6.37 31.00 -13.36
C ASP A 254 -5.64 30.50 -14.62
N TYR A 255 -4.39 30.09 -14.48
CA TYR A 255 -3.51 29.75 -15.61
C TYR A 255 -2.49 28.69 -15.22
N VAL A 256 -2.29 27.68 -16.09
CA VAL A 256 -1.25 26.65 -15.97
C VAL A 256 -0.47 26.48 -17.29
N ALA A 257 0.84 26.20 -17.21
CA ALA A 257 1.69 25.90 -18.37
C ALA A 257 2.68 24.75 -18.09
N TRP A 258 3.05 24.00 -19.14
CA TRP A 258 3.90 22.80 -19.04
C TRP A 258 4.77 22.55 -20.28
N GLY A 259 5.93 21.91 -20.10
CA GLY A 259 6.76 21.32 -21.17
C GLY A 259 7.46 22.28 -22.15
N GLY A 260 7.38 23.61 -21.99
CA GLY A 260 7.99 24.61 -22.90
C GLY A 260 7.50 26.05 -22.68
N THR A 261 7.78 26.98 -23.62
CA THR A 261 7.51 28.42 -23.48
C THR A 261 6.01 28.80 -23.42
N GLY A 262 5.57 29.53 -22.38
CA GLY A 262 4.19 30.02 -22.20
C GLY A 262 4.00 31.53 -22.40
N VAL A 263 2.76 32.00 -22.56
CA VAL A 263 2.38 33.40 -22.89
C VAL A 263 2.92 34.44 -21.91
N TYR A 264 3.15 34.09 -20.64
CA TYR A 264 3.66 35.00 -19.61
C TYR A 264 5.17 34.84 -19.30
N ALA A 265 5.92 34.04 -20.07
CA ALA A 265 7.33 33.70 -19.81
C ALA A 265 8.26 34.92 -19.72
N ALA A 266 8.10 35.90 -20.62
CA ALA A 266 8.94 37.10 -20.65
C ALA A 266 8.79 37.98 -19.41
N GLN A 267 7.60 37.98 -18.80
CA GLN A 267 7.32 38.72 -17.57
C GLN A 267 7.98 38.05 -16.35
N ALA A 268 7.98 36.72 -16.31
CA ALA A 268 8.62 35.97 -15.23
C ALA A 268 10.15 36.11 -15.22
N VAL A 269 10.78 36.18 -16.41
CA VAL A 269 12.23 36.47 -16.55
C VAL A 269 12.55 37.90 -16.11
N ALA A 270 11.69 38.88 -16.44
CA ALA A 270 11.88 40.28 -16.07
C ALA A 270 11.85 40.52 -14.55
N GLU A 271 11.12 39.70 -13.80
CA GLU A 271 11.03 39.73 -12.33
C GLU A 271 12.14 38.92 -11.63
N ASN A 272 13.20 38.49 -12.36
CA ASN A 272 14.30 37.65 -11.84
C ASN A 272 13.86 36.30 -11.23
N LEU A 273 12.66 35.83 -11.56
CA LEU A 273 12.21 34.51 -11.14
C LEU A 273 12.90 33.39 -11.94
N TRP A 274 13.47 33.71 -13.12
CA TRP A 274 14.06 32.73 -14.06
C TRP A 274 15.31 33.24 -14.81
N PRO A 275 16.20 32.35 -15.29
CA PRO A 275 17.43 32.75 -15.99
C PRO A 275 17.25 33.11 -17.48
N GLY A 276 16.17 32.65 -18.13
CA GLY A 276 15.94 32.85 -19.57
C GLY A 276 14.54 32.42 -20.02
N ALA A 277 14.08 32.94 -21.16
CA ALA A 277 12.72 32.75 -21.67
C ALA A 277 12.49 31.41 -22.39
N ASP A 278 13.54 30.60 -22.57
CA ASP A 278 13.55 29.45 -23.49
C ASP A 278 13.44 28.07 -22.80
N ASP A 279 13.43 27.98 -21.47
CA ASP A 279 13.32 26.68 -20.76
C ASP A 279 12.47 26.78 -19.49
N PHE A 280 11.30 26.12 -19.49
CA PHE A 280 10.47 25.86 -18.30
C PHE A 280 10.92 24.56 -17.57
N LEU A 281 12.23 24.35 -17.43
CA LEU A 281 12.85 23.24 -16.69
C LEU A 281 14.07 23.75 -15.92
N GLN A 282 14.23 23.38 -14.65
CA GLN A 282 15.49 23.61 -13.94
C GLN A 282 16.65 22.87 -14.61
N ILE A 283 17.78 23.55 -14.73
CA ILE A 283 19.03 23.03 -15.27
C ILE A 283 19.47 21.78 -14.47
N GLY A 284 19.48 20.58 -15.07
CA GLY A 284 20.17 19.43 -14.45
C GLY A 284 19.85 17.99 -14.87
N LYS A 285 18.75 17.66 -15.55
CA LYS A 285 18.42 16.25 -15.92
C LYS A 285 18.12 16.09 -17.43
N ALA A 286 18.61 15.01 -18.01
CA ALA A 286 18.75 14.77 -19.46
C ALA A 286 17.50 14.22 -20.15
N TRP A 287 17.50 14.35 -21.48
CA TRP A 287 16.44 14.02 -22.44
C TRP A 287 16.12 12.50 -22.56
N GLY A 288 14.83 12.14 -22.49
CA GLY A 288 14.27 10.81 -22.82
C GLY A 288 12.77 10.89 -23.16
N PRO A 289 12.19 9.97 -23.96
CA PRO A 289 10.84 10.09 -24.52
C PRO A 289 9.67 9.71 -23.58
N ALA A 290 9.92 9.59 -22.28
CA ALA A 290 8.91 9.41 -21.24
C ALA A 290 9.56 9.75 -19.89
N LEU A 291 9.33 10.95 -19.38
CA LEU A 291 9.70 11.34 -18.02
C LEU A 291 8.41 11.71 -17.29
N PRO A 292 8.11 11.12 -16.11
CA PRO A 292 7.06 11.65 -15.25
C PRO A 292 7.45 13.07 -14.81
N TYR A 293 6.50 14.00 -14.85
CA TYR A 293 6.71 15.38 -14.40
C TYR A 293 7.00 15.39 -12.88
N GLU A 294 8.26 15.57 -12.47
CA GLU A 294 8.66 15.69 -11.05
C GLU A 294 8.26 17.06 -10.47
N ALA A 295 8.19 17.17 -9.13
CA ALA A 295 7.92 18.40 -8.38
C ALA A 295 8.67 19.63 -8.95
N GLY A 296 7.93 20.72 -9.19
CA GLY A 296 8.49 21.96 -9.75
C GLY A 296 8.59 22.05 -11.27
N SER A 297 7.98 21.10 -12.00
CA SER A 297 7.93 21.09 -13.48
C SER A 297 6.69 21.74 -14.09
N LEU A 298 5.74 22.19 -13.26
CA LEU A 298 4.46 22.81 -13.65
C LEU A 298 4.22 24.10 -12.84
N PHE A 299 3.57 25.11 -13.44
CA PHE A 299 3.39 26.43 -12.83
C PHE A 299 1.95 26.91 -12.87
N ARG A 300 1.45 27.49 -11.77
CA ARG A 300 0.20 28.27 -11.74
C ARG A 300 0.45 29.76 -11.49
N ARG A 301 -0.43 30.61 -12.01
CA ARG A 301 -0.50 32.04 -11.66
C ARG A 301 -1.83 32.35 -10.99
N ILE A 302 -1.81 32.62 -9.69
CA ILE A 302 -3.00 33.04 -8.94
C ILE A 302 -3.19 34.54 -9.13
N ARG A 303 -4.41 34.98 -9.45
CA ARG A 303 -4.75 36.40 -9.45
C ARG A 303 -5.46 36.76 -8.15
N ASP A 304 -4.70 36.87 -7.07
CA ASP A 304 -5.11 37.69 -5.93
C ASP A 304 -4.24 38.97 -6.00
N ASP A 305 -4.90 40.06 -6.41
CA ASP A 305 -4.59 41.48 -6.18
C ASP A 305 -3.17 42.12 -6.31
N GLU A 306 -2.08 41.41 -6.65
CA GLU A 306 -0.79 42.07 -6.88
C GLU A 306 -0.02 41.49 -8.09
N PHE A 307 0.62 42.37 -8.88
CA PHE A 307 1.72 42.00 -9.79
C PHE A 307 3.00 41.66 -9.00
N ALA A 308 2.86 41.05 -7.82
CA ALA A 308 3.96 40.70 -6.95
C ALA A 308 4.56 39.32 -7.32
N PRO A 309 5.88 39.13 -7.18
CA PRO A 309 6.55 37.85 -7.39
C PRO A 309 5.97 36.66 -6.60
N SER A 310 5.19 36.92 -5.55
CA SER A 310 4.49 35.94 -4.69
C SER A 310 3.23 35.30 -5.31
N ALA A 311 2.75 35.79 -6.46
CA ALA A 311 1.56 35.28 -7.14
C ALA A 311 1.82 34.03 -8.02
N TRP A 312 3.08 33.61 -8.11
CA TRP A 312 3.52 32.43 -8.84
C TRP A 312 3.76 31.27 -7.86
N LEU A 313 3.09 30.14 -8.08
CA LEU A 313 3.31 28.92 -7.32
C LEU A 313 3.79 27.82 -8.26
N LEU A 314 4.88 27.16 -7.86
CA LEU A 314 5.26 25.87 -8.40
C LEU A 314 4.23 24.85 -7.92
N PHE A 315 3.75 23.99 -8.82
CA PHE A 315 3.08 22.78 -8.38
C PHE A 315 4.09 21.94 -7.58
N SER A 316 3.78 21.58 -6.33
CA SER A 316 4.55 20.58 -5.58
C SER A 316 4.35 19.19 -6.20
N SER A 317 5.16 18.20 -5.81
CA SER A 317 4.94 16.77 -6.13
C SER A 317 3.48 16.36 -5.90
N ASP A 318 2.87 16.92 -4.87
CA ASP A 318 1.52 16.61 -4.38
C ASP A 318 0.40 17.20 -5.27
N GLU A 319 0.72 18.19 -6.11
CA GLU A 319 -0.21 18.82 -7.05
C GLU A 319 -0.02 18.27 -8.49
N ILE A 320 1.05 17.49 -8.76
CA ILE A 320 1.37 16.86 -10.05
C ILE A 320 1.23 15.33 -9.95
N GLY A 321 0.11 14.81 -10.44
CA GLY A 321 0.01 13.39 -10.82
C GLY A 321 -0.31 12.38 -9.71
N VAL A 322 -0.19 12.71 -8.43
CA VAL A 322 -0.72 11.87 -7.34
C VAL A 322 -1.05 12.77 -6.15
N SER A 323 -2.23 12.59 -5.57
CA SER A 323 -2.61 13.23 -4.31
C SER A 323 -1.77 12.69 -3.17
N GLU A 324 -0.61 13.29 -2.87
CA GLU A 324 0.02 13.06 -1.57
C GLU A 324 -0.70 13.89 -0.50
N GLY A 325 -1.15 13.22 0.56
CA GLY A 325 -1.92 13.83 1.65
C GLY A 325 -3.42 13.53 1.64
N LYS A 326 -3.94 12.76 0.67
CA LYS A 326 -5.35 12.32 0.66
C LYS A 326 -5.44 10.81 0.68
N LEU A 327 -6.35 10.33 1.52
CA LEU A 327 -6.65 8.91 1.64
C LEU A 327 -7.26 8.33 0.36
N PRO A 328 -7.04 7.03 0.07
CA PRO A 328 -7.72 6.35 -1.04
C PRO A 328 -9.23 6.39 -0.88
N HIS A 329 -9.95 6.24 -1.99
CA HIS A 329 -11.34 5.81 -1.93
C HIS A 329 -11.44 4.41 -1.33
N SER A 330 -12.44 4.20 -0.49
CA SER A 330 -12.69 2.89 0.08
C SER A 330 -13.27 1.95 -0.96
N ALA A 331 -12.78 0.71 -0.98
CA ALA A 331 -13.25 -0.32 -1.90
C ALA A 331 -14.61 -0.89 -1.44
N PRO A 332 -15.67 -0.84 -2.29
CA PRO A 332 -16.96 -1.42 -1.95
C PRO A 332 -16.94 -2.95 -1.92
N PHE A 333 -17.72 -3.56 -1.03
CA PHE A 333 -17.97 -5.00 -1.08
C PHE A 333 -18.93 -5.33 -2.23
N SER A 334 -18.57 -6.37 -3.00
CA SER A 334 -19.45 -7.22 -3.82
C SER A 334 -20.73 -6.59 -4.38
N TRP A 335 -20.71 -6.16 -5.65
CA TRP A 335 -21.79 -6.30 -6.64
C TRP A 335 -21.13 -6.09 -8.00
N ASN A 336 -21.04 -7.16 -8.79
CA ASN A 336 -20.52 -7.06 -10.15
C ASN A 336 -21.50 -6.31 -11.05
N ASP A 337 -21.02 -5.84 -12.20
CA ASP A 337 -21.88 -5.23 -13.21
C ASP A 337 -23.01 -6.18 -13.61
N GLY A 338 -24.24 -5.67 -13.64
CA GLY A 338 -25.45 -6.39 -14.01
C GLY A 338 -26.20 -7.07 -12.85
N VAL A 339 -25.76 -6.96 -11.59
CA VAL A 339 -26.47 -7.58 -10.45
C VAL A 339 -27.87 -7.01 -10.27
N GLN A 340 -28.86 -7.88 -10.01
CA GLN A 340 -30.24 -7.49 -9.72
C GLN A 340 -30.67 -7.99 -8.34
N VAL A 341 -30.88 -7.06 -7.43
CA VAL A 341 -31.32 -7.28 -6.04
C VAL A 341 -32.83 -7.09 -5.96
N VAL A 342 -33.50 -7.96 -5.21
CA VAL A 342 -34.94 -7.97 -5.01
C VAL A 342 -35.23 -7.68 -3.54
N LEU A 343 -35.98 -6.60 -3.28
CA LEU A 343 -36.27 -6.13 -1.92
C LEU A 343 -37.76 -6.16 -1.61
N ASP A 344 -38.10 -6.46 -0.36
CA ASP A 344 -39.46 -6.32 0.16
C ASP A 344 -39.87 -4.84 0.27
N SER A 345 -41.18 -4.60 0.47
CA SER A 345 -41.69 -3.25 0.69
C SER A 345 -41.17 -2.69 2.02
N GLY A 346 -40.36 -1.63 1.96
CA GLY A 346 -39.74 -0.99 3.13
C GLY A 346 -38.38 -1.55 3.54
N GLU A 347 -37.86 -2.57 2.83
CA GLU A 347 -36.48 -3.05 3.03
C GLU A 347 -35.49 -2.05 2.42
N SER A 348 -34.36 -1.82 3.11
CA SER A 348 -33.28 -0.93 2.66
C SER A 348 -32.17 -1.74 1.99
N MET A 349 -31.43 -1.09 1.09
CA MET A 349 -30.24 -1.67 0.50
C MET A 349 -29.06 -1.47 1.47
N HIS A 350 -28.36 -2.56 1.80
CA HIS A 350 -27.23 -2.53 2.75
C HIS A 350 -25.89 -2.42 2.02
N PHE A 351 -25.15 -1.34 2.25
CA PHE A 351 -23.83 -1.05 1.69
C PHE A 351 -22.75 -1.25 2.75
N ALA A 352 -21.64 -1.88 2.38
CA ALA A 352 -20.45 -1.98 3.23
C ALA A 352 -19.17 -1.86 2.39
N TRP A 353 -18.07 -1.43 3.00
CA TRP A 353 -16.82 -1.15 2.30
C TRP A 353 -15.58 -1.39 3.15
N MET A 354 -14.42 -1.52 2.50
CA MET A 354 -13.15 -1.80 3.15
C MET A 354 -12.65 -0.60 3.96
N PRO A 355 -12.10 -0.79 5.16
CA PRO A 355 -11.48 0.30 5.89
C PRO A 355 -10.28 0.86 5.11
N VAL A 356 -10.03 2.13 5.33
CA VAL A 356 -8.90 2.88 4.78
C VAL A 356 -8.03 3.32 5.95
N PRO A 357 -6.77 2.85 6.04
CA PRO A 357 -5.85 3.30 7.08
C PRO A 357 -5.74 4.82 7.05
N GLY A 358 -5.98 5.46 8.19
CA GLY A 358 -5.95 6.92 8.28
C GLY A 358 -7.28 7.64 8.22
N ALA A 359 -8.36 6.96 7.83
CA ALA A 359 -9.69 7.56 7.69
C ALA A 359 -10.38 7.74 9.04
N ALA A 360 -10.83 8.97 9.31
CA ALA A 360 -11.77 9.26 10.40
C ALA A 360 -13.22 9.24 9.91
N SER A 361 -13.46 9.45 8.61
CA SER A 361 -14.80 9.47 8.03
C SER A 361 -14.83 8.99 6.59
N TYR A 362 -15.99 8.47 6.21
CA TYR A 362 -16.33 7.99 4.88
C TYR A 362 -17.54 8.74 4.33
N ARG A 363 -17.58 8.92 3.01
CA ARG A 363 -18.73 9.50 2.30
C ARG A 363 -19.24 8.50 1.27
N LEU A 364 -20.39 7.90 1.56
CA LEU A 364 -21.11 7.07 0.63
C LEU A 364 -21.87 7.98 -0.35
N SER A 365 -21.68 7.76 -1.64
CA SER A 365 -22.49 8.39 -2.70
C SER A 365 -23.12 7.32 -3.58
N VAL A 366 -24.44 7.40 -3.78
CA VAL A 366 -25.22 6.54 -4.67
C VAL A 366 -25.80 7.41 -5.78
N TYR A 367 -25.67 6.94 -7.02
CA TYR A 367 -26.13 7.60 -8.24
C TYR A 367 -27.13 6.71 -8.95
N ALA A 368 -28.09 7.30 -9.65
CA ALA A 368 -28.91 6.61 -10.63
C ALA A 368 -28.06 6.18 -11.84
N GLY A 369 -28.58 5.27 -12.66
CA GLY A 369 -27.88 4.75 -13.84
C GLY A 369 -27.58 5.78 -14.94
N ASP A 370 -28.15 6.99 -14.85
CA ASP A 370 -27.81 8.16 -15.67
C ASP A 370 -26.79 9.10 -15.01
N SER A 371 -26.15 8.63 -13.94
CA SER A 371 -25.17 9.35 -13.11
C SER A 371 -25.75 10.51 -12.28
N THR A 372 -27.08 10.62 -12.14
CA THR A 372 -27.70 11.59 -11.22
C THR A 372 -27.47 11.16 -9.77
N LEU A 373 -26.94 12.02 -8.90
CA LEU A 373 -26.78 11.72 -7.48
C LEU A 373 -28.16 11.52 -6.82
N VAL A 374 -28.39 10.36 -6.19
CA VAL A 374 -29.67 10.02 -5.52
C VAL A 374 -29.56 9.98 -3.99
N HIS A 375 -28.39 9.59 -3.46
CA HIS A 375 -28.14 9.55 -2.02
C HIS A 375 -26.70 9.94 -1.73
N ARG A 376 -26.48 10.64 -0.63
CA ARG A 376 -25.15 10.94 -0.10
C ARG A 376 -25.21 11.03 1.41
N GLU A 377 -24.29 10.34 2.07
CA GLU A 377 -24.14 10.42 3.51
C GLU A 377 -22.67 10.39 3.92
N VAL A 378 -22.38 11.02 5.06
CA VAL A 378 -21.07 11.00 5.71
C VAL A 378 -21.21 10.23 7.01
N THR A 379 -20.34 9.26 7.23
CA THR A 379 -20.38 8.36 8.38
C THR A 379 -18.97 8.02 8.85
N SER A 380 -18.83 7.64 10.11
CA SER A 380 -17.59 7.05 10.64
C SER A 380 -17.63 5.52 10.63
N LYS A 381 -18.75 4.93 10.20
CA LYS A 381 -18.94 3.48 10.08
C LYS A 381 -18.41 2.98 8.74
N LEU A 382 -18.25 1.66 8.62
CA LEU A 382 -17.87 0.96 7.37
C LEU A 382 -19.08 0.41 6.60
N SER A 383 -20.29 0.76 7.03
CA SER A 383 -21.53 0.32 6.42
C SER A 383 -22.67 1.32 6.61
N ALA A 384 -23.69 1.21 5.75
CA ALA A 384 -24.84 2.09 5.68
C ALA A 384 -26.05 1.42 5.01
N ASP A 385 -27.26 1.73 5.48
CA ASP A 385 -28.52 1.28 4.88
C ASP A 385 -29.20 2.44 4.13
N VAL A 386 -29.60 2.21 2.88
CA VAL A 386 -30.21 3.25 2.03
C VAL A 386 -31.51 2.75 1.42
N GLU A 387 -32.59 3.51 1.60
CA GLU A 387 -33.86 3.27 0.92
C GLU A 387 -33.77 3.68 -0.56
N LEU A 388 -33.68 2.71 -1.46
CA LEU A 388 -33.67 2.95 -2.90
C LEU A 388 -34.99 2.51 -3.56
N PRO A 389 -35.57 3.31 -4.48
CA PRO A 389 -36.71 2.87 -5.29
C PRO A 389 -36.28 1.92 -6.42
N ASP A 390 -37.24 1.40 -7.18
CA ASP A 390 -36.96 0.61 -8.38
C ASP A 390 -36.09 1.39 -9.36
N GLY A 391 -34.99 0.80 -9.81
CA GLY A 391 -34.06 1.52 -10.67
C GLY A 391 -32.73 0.82 -10.89
N LYS A 392 -31.86 1.50 -11.63
CA LYS A 392 -30.46 1.13 -11.82
C LYS A 392 -29.58 2.13 -11.09
N TYR A 393 -28.52 1.65 -10.45
CA TYR A 393 -27.69 2.47 -9.57
C TYR A 393 -26.19 2.18 -9.73
N LEU A 394 -25.42 3.21 -9.43
CA LEU A 394 -23.97 3.21 -9.28
C LEU A 394 -23.65 3.71 -7.87
N TRP A 395 -22.52 3.32 -7.30
CA TRP A 395 -22.14 3.80 -5.97
C TRP A 395 -20.64 3.74 -5.74
N GLY A 396 -20.19 4.39 -4.68
CA GLY A 396 -18.85 4.24 -4.15
C GLY A 396 -18.67 5.05 -2.88
N VAL A 397 -17.48 4.93 -2.29
CA VAL A 397 -17.20 5.44 -0.95
C VAL A 397 -15.85 6.14 -0.95
N GLU A 398 -15.88 7.39 -0.52
CA GLU A 398 -14.68 8.23 -0.38
C GLU A 398 -14.25 8.20 1.08
N SER A 399 -12.95 8.37 1.36
CA SER A 399 -12.45 8.44 2.73
C SER A 399 -11.66 9.72 2.97
N THR A 400 -11.61 10.16 4.23
CA THR A 400 -10.90 11.38 4.64
C THR A 400 -10.42 11.28 6.09
N ALA A 401 -9.29 11.93 6.37
CA ALA A 401 -8.66 11.93 7.69
C ALA A 401 -9.38 12.85 8.69
N ASP A 402 -10.08 13.89 8.23
CA ASP A 402 -10.69 14.92 9.09
C ASP A 402 -12.10 15.37 8.69
N GLY A 403 -12.67 14.81 7.61
CA GLY A 403 -14.03 15.13 7.14
C GLY A 403 -14.11 16.32 6.19
N SER A 404 -12.99 17.00 5.91
CA SER A 404 -13.00 18.33 5.28
C SER A 404 -12.62 18.36 3.79
N ASP A 405 -11.88 17.36 3.30
CA ASP A 405 -11.41 17.29 1.91
C ASP A 405 -11.66 15.91 1.28
N TRP A 406 -12.79 15.78 0.61
CA TRP A 406 -13.19 14.57 -0.13
C TRP A 406 -12.56 14.65 -1.54
N GLY A 407 -11.44 13.94 -1.74
CA GLY A 407 -10.65 14.00 -2.97
C GLY A 407 -11.45 13.58 -4.22
N ALA A 408 -11.14 14.17 -5.38
CA ALA A 408 -11.77 13.81 -6.67
C ALA A 408 -10.90 12.83 -7.50
N ALA A 409 -10.13 11.96 -6.84
CA ALA A 409 -9.49 10.84 -7.52
C ALA A 409 -10.55 9.98 -8.22
N GLU A 410 -10.22 9.38 -9.36
CA GLU A 410 -11.15 8.66 -10.24
C GLU A 410 -12.10 7.74 -9.46
N PHE A 411 -13.36 8.17 -9.35
CA PHE A 411 -14.42 7.41 -8.74
C PHE A 411 -14.87 6.34 -9.75
N ASN A 412 -14.47 5.09 -9.55
CA ASN A 412 -14.76 4.02 -10.51
C ASN A 412 -16.24 3.56 -10.38
N LEU A 413 -17.18 4.38 -10.86
CA LEU A 413 -18.62 4.08 -10.94
C LEU A 413 -18.95 3.01 -12.01
N SER A 414 -18.13 1.99 -12.22
CA SER A 414 -18.29 1.06 -13.36
C SER A 414 -19.20 -0.14 -13.09
N ARG A 415 -19.67 -0.36 -11.85
CA ARG A 415 -20.46 -1.54 -11.49
C ARG A 415 -21.94 -1.19 -11.34
N LEU A 416 -22.70 -1.31 -12.44
CA LEU A 416 -24.13 -1.02 -12.47
C LEU A 416 -24.91 -2.18 -11.86
N PHE A 417 -25.69 -1.90 -10.83
CA PHE A 417 -26.65 -2.87 -10.27
C PHE A 417 -28.07 -2.33 -10.39
N SER A 418 -29.05 -3.19 -10.15
CA SER A 418 -30.47 -2.85 -10.21
C SER A 418 -31.21 -3.31 -8.96
N VAL A 419 -32.16 -2.50 -8.53
CA VAL A 419 -33.08 -2.77 -7.43
C VAL A 419 -34.47 -2.99 -8.02
N GLU A 420 -35.10 -4.11 -7.65
CA GLU A 420 -36.50 -4.39 -7.92
C GLU A 420 -37.25 -4.59 -6.60
N ARG A 421 -38.20 -3.72 -6.29
CA ARG A 421 -39.10 -3.89 -5.14
C ARG A 421 -40.29 -4.75 -5.52
N LEU A 422 -40.68 -5.62 -4.59
CA LEU A 422 -41.81 -6.52 -4.82
C LEU A 422 -43.13 -5.76 -4.95
N SER A 423 -43.64 -5.68 -6.18
CA SER A 423 -44.99 -5.24 -6.49
C SER A 423 -45.93 -6.45 -6.69
N ALA A 424 -46.67 -6.86 -5.65
CA ALA A 424 -47.71 -7.90 -5.70
C ALA A 424 -47.35 -9.15 -6.56
N VAL A 425 -46.19 -9.76 -6.29
CA VAL A 425 -45.69 -10.94 -7.00
C VAL A 425 -46.27 -12.21 -6.38
N THR A 426 -46.65 -13.18 -7.21
CA THR A 426 -47.02 -14.53 -6.73
C THR A 426 -45.87 -15.50 -6.96
N TYR A 427 -45.47 -16.20 -5.91
CA TYR A 427 -44.49 -17.29 -5.97
C TYR A 427 -45.21 -18.63 -6.17
N VAL A 428 -44.71 -19.44 -7.09
CA VAL A 428 -45.29 -20.74 -7.45
C VAL A 428 -44.51 -21.93 -6.88
N ASP A 429 -43.26 -21.69 -6.48
CA ASP A 429 -42.38 -22.66 -5.82
C ASP A 429 -41.36 -21.90 -4.97
N GLY A 430 -40.78 -22.58 -3.98
CA GLY A 430 -39.72 -22.02 -3.16
C GLY A 430 -39.45 -22.84 -1.91
N LYS A 431 -38.21 -22.74 -1.43
CA LYS A 431 -37.77 -23.36 -0.18
C LYS A 431 -36.68 -22.50 0.44
N SER A 432 -36.68 -22.42 1.76
CA SER A 432 -35.64 -21.78 2.56
C SER A 432 -35.14 -22.76 3.62
N LEU A 433 -33.84 -22.72 3.86
CA LEU A 433 -33.17 -23.38 4.98
C LEU A 433 -32.92 -22.33 6.07
N ASP A 434 -32.92 -22.76 7.33
CA ASP A 434 -32.69 -21.87 8.48
C ASP A 434 -31.19 -21.75 8.76
N VAL A 435 -30.46 -21.12 7.83
CA VAL A 435 -29.03 -20.84 7.98
C VAL A 435 -28.87 -19.45 8.57
N GLU A 436 -28.18 -19.35 9.70
CA GLU A 436 -27.90 -18.08 10.37
C GLU A 436 -26.85 -17.27 9.56
N PRO A 437 -27.14 -16.03 9.15
CA PRO A 437 -26.16 -15.14 8.54
C PRO A 437 -25.13 -14.67 9.58
N ILE A 438 -23.85 -14.67 9.23
CA ILE A 438 -22.78 -14.31 10.17
C ILE A 438 -21.89 -13.20 9.58
N ALA A 439 -21.50 -12.23 10.40
CA ALA A 439 -20.57 -11.18 10.00
C ALA A 439 -19.12 -11.65 10.08
N ALA A 440 -18.26 -11.18 9.20
CA ALA A 440 -16.83 -11.41 9.30
C ALA A 440 -16.25 -10.74 10.55
N ARG A 441 -15.77 -11.51 11.52
CA ARG A 441 -15.19 -11.01 12.76
C ARG A 441 -14.04 -11.90 13.22
N LYS A 442 -13.07 -11.30 13.90
CA LYS A 442 -12.22 -12.03 14.84
C LYS A 442 -13.09 -12.45 16.01
N ASP A 443 -13.28 -13.75 16.21
CA ASP A 443 -14.30 -14.27 17.13
C ASP A 443 -13.76 -14.96 18.39
N THR A 444 -12.44 -15.00 18.56
CA THR A 444 -11.75 -15.52 19.74
C THR A 444 -10.71 -14.54 20.30
N ARG A 445 -10.00 -14.94 21.37
CA ARG A 445 -8.83 -14.22 21.91
C ARG A 445 -7.49 -14.63 21.28
N LEU A 446 -7.50 -15.52 20.29
CA LEU A 446 -6.27 -15.95 19.60
C LEU A 446 -5.50 -14.73 19.09
N VAL A 447 -4.19 -14.67 19.37
CA VAL A 447 -3.37 -13.49 19.06
C VAL A 447 -3.08 -13.33 17.57
N VAL A 448 -2.90 -12.10 17.09
CA VAL A 448 -2.56 -11.81 15.68
C VAL A 448 -1.20 -11.06 15.59
N PRO A 449 -0.05 -11.77 15.69
CA PRO A 449 1.29 -11.18 15.66
C PRO A 449 1.59 -10.41 14.37
N ASN A 450 1.01 -10.83 13.25
CA ASN A 450 1.26 -10.19 11.96
C ASN A 450 0.84 -8.73 11.85
N TRP A 451 0.10 -8.16 12.81
CA TRP A 451 -0.16 -6.73 12.84
C TRP A 451 1.07 -5.89 13.24
N GLY A 452 2.14 -6.52 13.73
CA GLY A 452 3.38 -5.85 14.09
C GLY A 452 3.13 -4.71 15.08
N MET A 453 3.77 -3.56 14.83
CA MET A 453 3.56 -2.31 15.59
C MET A 453 2.09 -1.83 15.76
N TYR A 454 1.11 -2.41 15.03
CA TYR A 454 -0.31 -2.06 15.12
C TYR A 454 -1.15 -3.04 15.96
N ALA A 455 -0.54 -4.06 16.56
CA ALA A 455 -1.24 -5.12 17.30
C ALA A 455 -2.24 -4.58 18.34
N ASP A 456 -1.81 -3.65 19.21
CA ASP A 456 -2.67 -3.08 20.26
C ASP A 456 -3.81 -2.23 19.70
N LEU A 457 -3.51 -1.40 18.69
CA LEU A 457 -4.50 -0.53 18.05
C LEU A 457 -5.66 -1.36 17.46
N ARG A 458 -5.35 -2.55 16.97
CA ARG A 458 -6.28 -3.48 16.33
C ARG A 458 -6.86 -4.51 17.31
N GLY A 459 -6.46 -4.51 18.58
CA GLY A 459 -6.95 -5.45 19.58
C GLY A 459 -6.60 -6.91 19.26
N TRP A 460 -5.34 -7.17 18.90
CA TRP A 460 -4.79 -8.48 18.50
C TRP A 460 -5.18 -9.68 19.36
N ASP A 461 -5.40 -9.49 20.66
CA ASP A 461 -5.71 -10.53 21.66
C ASP A 461 -7.19 -10.51 22.10
N SER A 462 -8.05 -9.78 21.38
CA SER A 462 -9.45 -9.56 21.77
C SER A 462 -10.44 -10.06 20.73
N SER A 463 -11.65 -10.44 21.17
CA SER A 463 -12.75 -10.77 20.25
C SER A 463 -13.44 -9.50 19.76
N HIS A 464 -13.72 -9.45 18.46
CA HIS A 464 -14.41 -8.36 17.79
C HIS A 464 -15.91 -8.61 17.63
N VAL A 465 -16.43 -9.73 18.14
CA VAL A 465 -17.86 -10.06 18.10
C VAL A 465 -18.67 -8.97 18.79
N GLY A 466 -19.77 -8.55 18.14
CA GLY A 466 -20.65 -7.49 18.62
C GLY A 466 -20.14 -6.06 18.37
N ARG A 467 -18.98 -5.90 17.72
CA ARG A 467 -18.47 -4.61 17.24
C ARG A 467 -18.80 -4.40 15.77
N SER A 468 -18.78 -3.13 15.33
CA SER A 468 -18.74 -2.82 13.90
C SER A 468 -17.45 -3.38 13.30
N HIS A 469 -17.49 -3.70 12.01
CA HIS A 469 -16.32 -4.08 11.22
C HIS A 469 -15.15 -3.13 11.52
N TRP A 470 -14.02 -3.69 11.93
CA TRP A 470 -12.90 -2.94 12.51
C TRP A 470 -11.72 -2.77 11.56
N ASP A 471 -11.41 -3.78 10.73
CA ASP A 471 -10.16 -3.79 9.97
C ASP A 471 -10.21 -4.56 8.62
N GLU A 472 -9.09 -4.49 7.91
CA GLU A 472 -8.86 -5.20 6.66
C GLU A 472 -8.86 -6.72 6.86
N GLU A 473 -8.50 -7.23 8.03
CA GLU A 473 -8.48 -8.68 8.35
C GLU A 473 -9.87 -9.26 8.22
N GLU A 474 -10.83 -8.63 8.90
CA GLU A 474 -12.24 -8.96 8.82
C GLU A 474 -12.77 -8.83 7.39
N SER A 475 -12.25 -7.87 6.61
CA SER A 475 -12.65 -7.65 5.21
C SER A 475 -12.35 -8.83 4.27
N TRP A 476 -11.47 -9.76 4.67
CA TRP A 476 -11.07 -10.91 3.85
C TRP A 476 -11.56 -12.26 4.40
N ARG A 477 -12.50 -12.27 5.35
CA ARG A 477 -13.02 -13.51 5.98
C ARG A 477 -14.21 -14.15 5.27
N CYS A 478 -14.65 -13.65 4.11
CA CYS A 478 -15.87 -14.14 3.45
C CYS A 478 -15.95 -15.66 3.26
N TRP A 479 -14.82 -16.31 3.00
CA TRP A 479 -14.71 -17.77 2.90
C TRP A 479 -14.83 -18.46 4.27
N ALA A 480 -14.23 -17.90 5.32
CA ALA A 480 -14.33 -18.43 6.68
C ALA A 480 -15.75 -18.28 7.23
N VAL A 481 -16.41 -17.14 6.94
CA VAL A 481 -17.83 -16.92 7.22
C VAL A 481 -18.69 -17.97 6.53
N ALA A 482 -18.53 -18.16 5.21
CA ALA A 482 -19.32 -19.14 4.47
C ALA A 482 -19.15 -20.58 5.00
N ILE A 483 -17.93 -20.96 5.41
CA ILE A 483 -17.67 -22.26 6.06
C ILE A 483 -18.32 -22.32 7.44
N GLN A 484 -18.26 -21.24 8.23
CA GLN A 484 -18.84 -21.17 9.57
C GLN A 484 -20.38 -21.28 9.53
N GLU A 485 -21.04 -20.55 8.63
CA GLU A 485 -22.50 -20.61 8.42
C GLU A 485 -22.95 -22.05 8.13
N LEU A 486 -22.23 -22.74 7.26
CA LEU A 486 -22.48 -24.14 6.94
C LEU A 486 -22.15 -25.10 8.10
N ASN A 487 -21.04 -24.89 8.78
CA ASN A 487 -20.64 -25.68 9.94
C ASN A 487 -21.73 -25.64 11.03
N ARG A 488 -22.23 -24.44 11.37
CA ARG A 488 -23.33 -24.26 12.32
C ARG A 488 -24.63 -24.87 11.87
N TYR A 489 -25.00 -24.71 10.60
CA TYR A 489 -26.21 -25.32 10.05
C TYR A 489 -26.20 -26.86 10.17
N PHE A 490 -25.03 -27.49 10.04
CA PHE A 490 -24.85 -28.93 10.25
C PHE A 490 -24.47 -29.33 11.69
N GLY A 491 -24.66 -28.43 12.67
CA GLY A 491 -24.55 -28.71 14.10
C GLY A 491 -23.14 -28.61 14.70
N GLY A 492 -22.20 -28.02 13.98
CA GLY A 492 -20.90 -27.61 14.51
C GLY A 492 -20.93 -26.23 15.17
N ASP A 493 -19.83 -25.83 15.81
CA ASP A 493 -19.67 -24.51 16.44
C ASP A 493 -18.27 -23.91 16.25
N LEU A 494 -17.57 -24.25 15.15
CA LEU A 494 -16.25 -23.71 14.84
C LEU A 494 -16.22 -22.17 14.81
N THR A 495 -15.14 -21.59 15.31
CA THR A 495 -14.86 -20.16 15.22
C THR A 495 -14.22 -19.79 13.87
N GLN A 496 -14.36 -18.55 13.42
CA GLN A 496 -13.71 -18.04 12.21
C GLN A 496 -12.19 -18.08 12.35
N ASP A 497 -11.67 -17.78 13.54
CA ASP A 497 -10.23 -17.83 13.82
C ASP A 497 -9.66 -19.24 13.66
N GLU A 498 -10.35 -20.28 14.15
CA GLU A 498 -9.96 -21.67 13.94
C GLU A 498 -10.00 -22.07 12.45
N ILE A 499 -11.08 -21.72 11.75
CA ILE A 499 -11.24 -21.99 10.32
C ILE A 499 -10.10 -21.36 9.54
N LYS A 500 -9.73 -20.12 9.88
CA LYS A 500 -8.60 -19.43 9.29
C LYS A 500 -7.29 -20.15 9.55
N ILE A 501 -6.94 -20.38 10.82
CA ILE A 501 -5.66 -21.02 11.19
C ILE A 501 -5.50 -22.37 10.48
N TYR A 502 -6.56 -23.19 10.43
CA TYR A 502 -6.51 -24.47 9.74
C TYR A 502 -6.26 -24.31 8.24
N GLY A 503 -7.06 -23.47 7.56
CA GLY A 503 -6.94 -23.31 6.11
C GLY A 503 -5.56 -22.81 5.67
N MET A 504 -4.93 -22.01 6.52
CA MET A 504 -3.57 -21.51 6.28
C MET A 504 -2.51 -22.59 6.43
N ASN A 505 -2.60 -23.40 7.49
CA ASN A 505 -1.71 -24.54 7.67
C ASN A 505 -1.82 -25.54 6.49
N ALA A 506 -3.01 -25.71 5.92
CA ALA A 506 -3.25 -26.57 4.75
C ALA A 506 -2.54 -26.12 3.45
N ARG A 507 -1.99 -24.89 3.38
CA ARG A 507 -1.07 -24.46 2.29
C ARG A 507 0.32 -25.08 2.38
N GLY A 508 0.63 -25.79 3.46
CA GLY A 508 1.87 -26.54 3.62
C GLY A 508 3.06 -25.72 4.07
N ASN A 509 2.91 -24.42 4.35
CA ASN A 509 4.02 -23.67 4.93
C ASN A 509 3.99 -23.71 6.45
N THR A 510 4.97 -24.38 7.01
CA THR A 510 5.14 -24.54 8.44
C THR A 510 5.83 -23.35 9.12
N ASP A 511 6.13 -22.25 8.42
CA ASP A 511 6.51 -20.94 9.03
C ASP A 511 5.30 -20.06 9.36
N TRP A 512 4.08 -20.38 8.89
CA TRP A 512 2.92 -19.47 8.96
C TRP A 512 1.90 -19.82 10.04
N ILE A 513 2.37 -20.43 11.12
CA ILE A 513 1.58 -20.68 12.34
C ILE A 513 1.32 -19.37 13.12
N LEU A 514 1.80 -18.22 12.61
CA LEU A 514 1.98 -16.97 13.35
C LEU A 514 0.99 -15.85 12.98
N GLY A 515 -0.22 -16.17 12.53
CA GLY A 515 -1.31 -15.18 12.39
C GLY A 515 -1.38 -14.45 11.04
N VAL A 516 -1.00 -15.11 9.95
CA VAL A 516 -0.80 -14.43 8.65
C VAL A 516 -2.12 -14.06 7.95
N PHE A 517 -2.12 -12.98 7.17
CA PHE A 517 -3.05 -12.74 6.06
C PHE A 517 -2.51 -13.42 4.78
N PRO A 518 -3.11 -14.50 4.25
CA PRO A 518 -2.57 -15.13 3.07
C PRO A 518 -3.55 -15.02 1.90
N PHE A 519 -4.05 -13.82 1.63
CA PHE A 519 -4.79 -13.57 0.41
C PHE A 519 -4.40 -12.23 -0.17
N GLU A 520 -3.23 -12.18 -0.82
CA GLU A 520 -2.88 -11.05 -1.69
C GLU A 520 -3.89 -10.84 -2.85
N ARG A 521 -4.99 -11.63 -2.99
CA ARG A 521 -6.02 -11.38 -4.02
C ARG A 521 -7.35 -12.17 -4.03
N LYS A 522 -7.63 -13.23 -3.25
CA LYS A 522 -8.80 -14.11 -3.53
C LYS A 522 -9.45 -14.82 -2.35
N GLY A 523 -10.41 -14.17 -1.68
CA GLY A 523 -11.49 -14.87 -0.97
C GLY A 523 -12.54 -15.43 -1.94
N SER A 524 -12.12 -16.05 -3.04
CA SER A 524 -12.97 -16.37 -4.18
C SER A 524 -12.94 -17.85 -4.56
N GLY A 525 -13.90 -18.28 -5.38
CA GLY A 525 -13.93 -19.64 -5.87
C GLY A 525 -12.62 -20.06 -6.55
N GLY A 526 -12.22 -21.31 -6.31
CA GLY A 526 -11.11 -22.00 -6.97
C GLY A 526 -9.86 -22.20 -6.14
N ASP A 527 -9.84 -21.76 -4.87
CA ASP A 527 -8.69 -21.99 -3.99
C ASP A 527 -8.73 -23.39 -3.34
N GLU A 528 -7.64 -24.14 -3.50
CA GLU A 528 -7.39 -25.43 -2.86
C GLU A 528 -7.51 -25.35 -1.33
N VAL A 529 -7.21 -24.20 -0.74
CA VAL A 529 -7.39 -23.94 0.71
C VAL A 529 -8.84 -24.02 1.11
N VAL A 530 -9.74 -23.33 0.41
CA VAL A 530 -11.16 -23.31 0.75
C VAL A 530 -11.73 -24.72 0.63
N LEU A 531 -11.33 -25.46 -0.40
CA LEU A 531 -11.74 -26.86 -0.58
C LEU A 531 -11.29 -27.74 0.60
N LYS A 532 -10.00 -27.68 0.98
CA LYS A 532 -9.46 -28.47 2.09
C LYS A 532 -10.06 -28.09 3.43
N THR A 533 -10.26 -26.79 3.66
CA THR A 533 -10.81 -26.27 4.92
C THR A 533 -12.28 -26.63 5.07
N LEU A 534 -13.07 -26.51 4.01
CA LEU A 534 -14.46 -26.94 4.02
C LEU A 534 -14.57 -28.44 4.26
N ALA A 535 -13.72 -29.25 3.61
CA ALA A 535 -13.68 -30.69 3.84
C ALA A 535 -13.34 -31.01 5.31
N TRP A 536 -12.33 -30.34 5.87
CA TRP A 536 -11.95 -30.48 7.28
C TRP A 536 -13.07 -30.09 8.24
N ALA A 537 -13.69 -28.92 8.06
CA ALA A 537 -14.80 -28.44 8.89
C ALA A 537 -15.99 -29.41 8.91
N PHE A 538 -16.13 -30.20 7.85
CA PHE A 538 -17.11 -31.26 7.68
C PHE A 538 -16.56 -32.66 8.00
N ASN A 539 -15.54 -32.73 8.85
CA ASN A 539 -14.90 -33.97 9.31
C ASN A 539 -14.40 -34.86 8.15
N ASN A 540 -13.66 -34.23 7.22
CA ASN A 540 -13.09 -34.83 6.01
C ASN A 540 -14.12 -35.36 5.00
N ALA A 541 -15.28 -34.70 4.89
CA ALA A 541 -16.26 -34.99 3.85
C ALA A 541 -15.72 -34.74 2.44
N PHE A 542 -16.29 -35.42 1.43
CA PHE A 542 -15.96 -35.15 0.04
C PHE A 542 -16.49 -33.78 -0.38
N VAL A 543 -15.60 -32.96 -0.93
CA VAL A 543 -15.88 -31.61 -1.45
C VAL A 543 -15.29 -31.49 -2.85
N GLU A 544 -16.05 -30.90 -3.77
CA GLU A 544 -15.65 -30.64 -5.14
C GLU A 544 -15.89 -29.18 -5.52
N TYR A 545 -14.92 -28.57 -6.19
CA TYR A 545 -14.99 -27.22 -6.72
C TYR A 545 -15.44 -27.23 -8.19
N HIS A 546 -16.35 -26.31 -8.54
CA HIS A 546 -16.86 -26.14 -9.90
C HIS A 546 -16.63 -24.71 -10.37
N ASP A 547 -15.81 -24.55 -11.41
CA ASP A 547 -15.51 -23.26 -12.06
C ASP A 547 -16.60 -22.87 -13.07
N SER A 548 -17.86 -22.86 -12.62
CA SER A 548 -19.01 -22.53 -13.45
C SER A 548 -20.18 -22.04 -12.59
N ILE A 549 -21.17 -21.40 -13.23
CA ILE A 549 -22.42 -21.02 -12.54
C ILE A 549 -23.24 -22.28 -12.23
N PRO A 550 -23.74 -22.47 -11.00
CA PRO A 550 -24.59 -23.61 -10.69
C PRO A 550 -25.88 -23.55 -11.52
N SER A 551 -26.36 -24.71 -11.98
CA SER A 551 -27.63 -24.77 -12.70
C SER A 551 -28.82 -24.49 -11.76
N VAL A 552 -29.91 -23.95 -12.31
CA VAL A 552 -31.17 -23.77 -11.55
C VAL A 552 -31.63 -25.08 -10.90
N ALA A 553 -31.59 -26.19 -11.65
CA ALA A 553 -31.95 -27.51 -11.14
C ALA A 553 -31.05 -27.92 -9.95
N PHE A 554 -29.73 -27.70 -10.05
CA PHE A 554 -28.80 -28.00 -8.98
C PHE A 554 -29.10 -27.22 -7.70
N VAL A 555 -29.36 -25.92 -7.80
CA VAL A 555 -29.71 -25.09 -6.63
C VAL A 555 -31.00 -25.61 -5.99
N GLN A 556 -32.05 -25.83 -6.80
CA GLN A 556 -33.32 -26.34 -6.28
C GLN A 556 -33.17 -27.72 -5.63
N GLU A 557 -32.47 -28.66 -6.28
CA GLU A 557 -32.22 -30.00 -5.75
C GLU A 557 -31.41 -29.97 -4.44
N SER A 558 -30.39 -29.11 -4.36
CA SER A 558 -29.56 -28.95 -3.16
C SER A 558 -30.37 -28.41 -1.98
N ILE A 559 -31.06 -27.29 -2.17
CA ILE A 559 -31.90 -26.68 -1.13
C ILE A 559 -33.05 -27.63 -0.73
N ASN A 560 -33.69 -28.31 -1.70
CA ASN A 560 -34.71 -29.33 -1.43
C ASN A 560 -34.17 -30.53 -0.64
N GLY A 561 -32.92 -30.91 -0.89
CA GLY A 561 -32.18 -31.91 -0.13
C GLY A 561 -31.65 -31.43 1.23
N GLY A 562 -31.88 -30.17 1.62
CA GLY A 562 -31.39 -29.60 2.88
C GLY A 562 -29.91 -29.21 2.85
N LYS A 563 -29.35 -28.93 1.67
CA LYS A 563 -27.95 -28.58 1.45
C LYS A 563 -27.81 -27.14 0.96
N PRO A 564 -27.34 -26.18 1.80
CA PRO A 564 -26.98 -24.84 1.34
C PRO A 564 -25.88 -24.88 0.28
N VAL A 565 -25.85 -23.95 -0.67
CA VAL A 565 -24.85 -23.92 -1.73
C VAL A 565 -23.83 -22.82 -1.47
N ILE A 566 -22.55 -23.18 -1.32
CA ILE A 566 -21.48 -22.18 -1.31
C ILE A 566 -21.20 -21.76 -2.76
N ALA A 567 -21.35 -20.48 -3.04
CA ALA A 567 -21.20 -19.89 -4.36
C ALA A 567 -20.29 -18.65 -4.32
N GLY A 568 -19.45 -18.48 -5.34
CA GLY A 568 -18.41 -17.46 -5.36
C GLY A 568 -18.43 -16.58 -6.61
N THR A 569 -17.99 -15.34 -6.43
CA THR A 569 -17.57 -14.43 -7.51
C THR A 569 -16.05 -14.50 -7.68
N VAL A 570 -15.42 -13.55 -8.39
CA VAL A 570 -13.95 -13.45 -8.54
C VAL A 570 -13.24 -13.05 -7.23
N SER A 571 -13.95 -12.46 -6.27
CA SER A 571 -13.31 -11.91 -5.06
C SER A 571 -14.07 -12.19 -3.76
N HIS A 572 -15.23 -12.87 -3.82
CA HIS A 572 -16.11 -13.03 -2.67
C HIS A 572 -16.82 -14.39 -2.66
N LEU A 573 -17.00 -14.98 -1.48
CA LEU A 573 -17.72 -16.23 -1.25
C LEU A 573 -18.99 -15.97 -0.42
N MET A 574 -20.09 -16.59 -0.80
CA MET A 574 -21.41 -16.46 -0.17
C MET A 574 -22.07 -17.82 -0.02
N VAL A 575 -23.09 -17.90 0.82
CA VAL A 575 -23.96 -19.06 0.96
C VAL A 575 -25.32 -18.77 0.34
N VAL A 576 -25.86 -19.72 -0.41
CA VAL A 576 -27.25 -19.72 -0.87
C VAL A 576 -28.02 -20.73 -0.03
N ASP A 577 -28.97 -20.25 0.76
CA ASP A 577 -29.79 -21.05 1.69
C ASP A 577 -31.25 -21.17 1.23
N ALA A 578 -31.70 -20.32 0.31
CA ALA A 578 -33.08 -20.33 -0.17
C ALA A 578 -33.22 -20.01 -1.67
N TYR A 579 -34.33 -20.46 -2.24
CA TYR A 579 -34.79 -20.05 -3.56
C TYR A 579 -36.31 -19.82 -3.56
N ARG A 580 -36.78 -18.97 -4.48
CA ARG A 580 -38.19 -18.79 -4.80
C ARG A 580 -38.38 -18.58 -6.30
N VAL A 581 -39.43 -19.19 -6.86
CA VAL A 581 -39.76 -19.10 -8.29
C VAL A 581 -41.02 -18.28 -8.45
N ARG A 582 -40.92 -17.21 -9.22
CA ARG A 582 -42.06 -16.35 -9.55
C ARG A 582 -43.00 -17.03 -10.54
N SER A 583 -44.24 -16.57 -10.59
CA SER A 583 -45.23 -17.02 -11.59
C SER A 583 -44.81 -16.80 -13.05
N ASP A 584 -43.84 -15.92 -13.33
CA ASP A 584 -43.26 -15.69 -14.66
C ASP A 584 -42.08 -16.64 -14.99
N GLY A 585 -41.74 -17.55 -14.08
CA GLY A 585 -40.66 -18.53 -14.22
C GLY A 585 -39.28 -18.03 -13.79
N ARG A 586 -39.15 -16.79 -13.33
CA ARG A 586 -37.87 -16.26 -12.84
C ARG A 586 -37.52 -16.83 -11.47
N LEU A 587 -36.29 -17.32 -11.32
CA LEU A 587 -35.75 -17.79 -10.04
C LEU A 587 -35.01 -16.67 -9.32
N GLU A 588 -35.37 -16.47 -8.06
CA GLU A 588 -34.68 -15.62 -7.10
C GLU A 588 -34.03 -16.51 -6.05
N ALA A 589 -32.77 -16.21 -5.69
CA ALA A 589 -32.01 -16.94 -4.67
C ALA A 589 -31.63 -15.99 -3.54
N HIS A 590 -31.66 -16.50 -2.31
CA HIS A 590 -31.26 -15.76 -1.11
C HIS A 590 -29.77 -15.99 -0.87
N PHE A 591 -29.01 -14.92 -0.74
CA PHE A 591 -27.56 -14.94 -0.53
C PHE A 591 -27.26 -14.42 0.87
N LEU A 592 -26.49 -15.20 1.62
CA LEU A 592 -25.95 -14.82 2.91
C LEU A 592 -24.53 -14.26 2.75
N ASN A 593 -24.20 -13.34 3.65
CA ASN A 593 -22.95 -12.62 3.67
C ASN A 593 -22.59 -11.91 2.34
N PRO A 594 -23.51 -11.23 1.62
CA PRO A 594 -23.19 -10.64 0.33
C PRO A 594 -22.22 -9.46 0.43
N HIS A 595 -22.12 -8.81 1.60
CA HIS A 595 -21.36 -7.59 1.87
C HIS A 595 -20.31 -7.75 2.99
N ASN A 596 -20.06 -8.98 3.46
CA ASN A 596 -19.07 -9.30 4.49
C ASN A 596 -19.37 -8.84 5.94
N ASP A 597 -20.48 -8.11 6.17
CA ASP A 597 -20.89 -7.56 7.48
C ASP A 597 -22.16 -8.25 8.06
N GLY A 598 -22.47 -9.48 7.62
CA GLY A 598 -23.44 -10.36 8.27
C GLY A 598 -24.91 -10.17 7.96
N GLY A 599 -25.26 -9.47 6.87
CA GLY A 599 -26.62 -9.44 6.35
C GLY A 599 -26.83 -10.42 5.19
N SER A 600 -27.98 -10.28 4.53
CA SER A 600 -28.41 -11.14 3.43
C SER A 600 -29.21 -10.35 2.40
N GLU A 601 -29.37 -10.91 1.20
CA GLU A 601 -30.22 -10.29 0.17
C GLU A 601 -30.77 -11.31 -0.82
N TRP A 602 -31.92 -11.01 -1.41
CA TRP A 602 -32.44 -11.78 -2.54
C TRP A 602 -31.89 -11.23 -3.85
N ARG A 603 -31.38 -12.10 -4.73
CA ARG A 603 -30.97 -11.73 -6.09
C ARG A 603 -31.74 -12.53 -7.12
N VAL A 604 -31.98 -11.93 -8.29
CA VAL A 604 -32.34 -12.71 -9.48
C VAL A 604 -31.16 -13.61 -9.83
N PHE A 605 -31.36 -14.93 -9.82
CA PHE A 605 -30.24 -15.88 -9.86
C PHE A 605 -29.42 -15.79 -11.14
N ALA A 606 -30.07 -15.58 -12.28
CA ALA A 606 -29.41 -15.44 -13.59
C ALA A 606 -28.48 -14.21 -13.70
N SER A 607 -28.69 -13.19 -12.86
CA SER A 607 -27.88 -11.97 -12.80
C SER A 607 -27.15 -11.85 -11.46
N SER A 608 -27.02 -12.93 -10.69
CA SER A 608 -26.42 -12.90 -9.34
C SER A 608 -24.92 -12.57 -9.31
N GLY A 609 -24.24 -12.62 -10.47
CA GLY A 609 -22.80 -12.38 -10.59
C GLY A 609 -21.92 -13.55 -10.15
N ILE A 610 -22.53 -14.70 -9.83
CA ILE A 610 -21.83 -15.94 -9.47
C ILE A 610 -21.07 -16.50 -10.67
N LEU A 611 -19.88 -17.03 -10.40
CA LEU A 611 -19.00 -17.63 -11.40
C LEU A 611 -18.56 -19.06 -11.04
N SER A 612 -18.71 -19.46 -9.77
CA SER A 612 -18.24 -20.75 -9.26
C SER A 612 -19.09 -21.22 -8.07
N TYR A 613 -19.02 -22.51 -7.76
CA TYR A 613 -19.66 -23.09 -6.57
C TYR A 613 -18.93 -24.33 -6.06
N PHE A 614 -19.28 -24.75 -4.85
CA PHE A 614 -18.82 -25.99 -4.24
C PHE A 614 -19.97 -26.97 -4.06
N SER A 615 -19.71 -28.25 -4.32
CA SER A 615 -20.60 -29.35 -3.97
C SER A 615 -19.96 -30.25 -2.94
N TYR A 616 -20.75 -30.81 -2.03
CA TYR A 616 -20.24 -31.61 -0.94
C TYR A 616 -21.21 -32.71 -0.51
N GLU A 617 -20.66 -33.74 0.13
CA GLU A 617 -21.45 -34.74 0.85
C GLU A 617 -21.94 -34.16 2.18
N VAL A 618 -23.21 -34.44 2.53
CA VAL A 618 -23.75 -33.96 3.81
C VAL A 618 -22.96 -34.63 4.94
N PRO A 619 -22.33 -33.84 5.83
CA PRO A 619 -21.56 -34.42 6.91
C PRO A 619 -22.48 -35.20 7.86
N VAL A 620 -22.01 -36.35 8.34
CA VAL A 620 -22.67 -37.07 9.44
C VAL A 620 -22.57 -36.26 10.74
N GLN A 621 -21.46 -35.54 10.91
CA GLN A 621 -21.19 -34.62 12.00
C GLN A 621 -20.18 -33.56 11.52
N SER A 622 -20.48 -32.30 11.77
CA SER A 622 -19.53 -31.19 11.61
C SER A 622 -18.59 -31.08 12.81
N LEU A 623 -17.39 -30.55 12.61
CA LEU A 623 -16.47 -30.31 13.72
C LEU A 623 -16.98 -29.21 14.65
N ASN A 624 -16.59 -29.33 15.92
CA ASN A 624 -16.84 -28.35 16.96
C ASN A 624 -15.54 -27.58 17.28
N THR A 625 -15.69 -26.41 17.90
CA THR A 625 -14.59 -25.58 18.39
C THR A 625 -13.73 -26.36 19.39
N ASP A 626 -12.43 -26.14 19.32
CA ASP A 626 -11.50 -26.58 20.33
C ASP A 626 -11.66 -25.72 21.59
N SER A 627 -11.97 -26.35 22.73
CA SER A 627 -12.11 -25.63 24.00
C SER A 627 -10.88 -24.81 24.40
N LEU A 628 -9.70 -25.13 23.88
CA LEU A 628 -8.45 -24.43 24.15
C LEU A 628 -8.42 -23.00 23.60
N VAL A 629 -9.22 -22.66 22.58
CA VAL A 629 -9.29 -21.28 22.04
C VAL A 629 -9.99 -20.29 22.99
N HIS A 630 -10.55 -20.80 24.08
CA HIS A 630 -11.24 -20.04 25.11
C HIS A 630 -10.64 -20.22 26.51
N ARG A 631 -9.60 -21.05 26.63
CA ARG A 631 -8.93 -21.36 27.89
C ARG A 631 -7.57 -20.68 27.95
N ASP A 632 -7.17 -20.32 29.16
CA ASP A 632 -5.94 -19.63 29.53
C ASP A 632 -5.67 -20.11 30.95
N SER A 633 -4.85 -21.15 31.02
CA SER A 633 -4.78 -22.07 32.16
C SER A 633 -3.94 -21.52 33.31
N ASP A 634 -2.98 -20.66 33.01
CA ASP A 634 -2.04 -20.03 33.93
C ASP A 634 -2.34 -18.55 34.20
N GLY A 635 -3.14 -17.90 33.34
CA GLY A 635 -3.65 -16.55 33.52
C GLY A 635 -2.73 -15.45 33.02
N ASP A 636 -1.78 -15.74 32.12
CA ASP A 636 -0.88 -14.74 31.52
C ASP A 636 -1.58 -13.90 30.44
N GLY A 637 -2.72 -14.37 29.93
CA GLY A 637 -3.53 -13.71 28.93
C GLY A 637 -3.37 -14.24 27.50
N LEU A 638 -2.51 -15.23 27.27
CA LEU A 638 -2.42 -16.05 26.07
C LEU A 638 -3.42 -17.21 26.22
N VAL A 639 -3.95 -17.74 25.12
CA VAL A 639 -4.87 -18.89 25.20
C VAL A 639 -4.11 -20.19 25.01
N ASP A 640 -4.51 -21.27 25.72
CA ASP A 640 -3.87 -22.59 25.66
C ASP A 640 -3.66 -23.08 24.22
N PHE A 641 -4.57 -22.70 23.30
CA PHE A 641 -4.42 -23.06 21.89
C PHE A 641 -3.20 -22.38 21.24
N ASP A 642 -2.98 -21.09 21.49
CA ASP A 642 -1.83 -20.35 20.98
C ASP A 642 -0.54 -20.95 21.55
N GLU A 643 -0.53 -21.24 22.84
CA GLU A 643 0.62 -21.83 23.54
C GLU A 643 0.98 -23.20 22.95
N ILE A 644 0.03 -24.12 22.90
CA ILE A 644 0.28 -25.50 22.47
C ILE A 644 0.54 -25.59 20.97
N TYR A 645 -0.30 -24.94 20.15
CA TYR A 645 -0.27 -25.12 18.70
C TYR A 645 0.61 -24.12 17.99
N ARG A 646 0.80 -22.91 18.55
CA ARG A 646 1.51 -21.83 17.86
C ARG A 646 2.90 -21.53 18.42
N PHE A 647 3.01 -21.13 19.67
CA PHE A 647 4.25 -20.63 20.27
C PHE A 647 5.10 -21.70 20.94
N LYS A 648 4.49 -22.85 21.29
CA LYS A 648 5.13 -23.99 21.97
C LYS A 648 5.54 -23.71 23.42
N THR A 649 4.89 -22.73 24.04
CA THR A 649 4.97 -22.43 25.47
C THR A 649 4.18 -23.43 26.32
N ASP A 650 4.40 -23.43 27.64
CA ASP A 650 3.73 -24.30 28.61
C ASP A 650 2.45 -23.64 29.16
N PRO A 651 1.25 -24.12 28.80
CA PRO A 651 -0.03 -23.52 29.23
C PRO A 651 -0.29 -23.55 30.73
N GLU A 652 0.54 -24.24 31.52
CA GLU A 652 0.45 -24.23 32.98
C GLU A 652 1.45 -23.24 33.64
N ARG A 653 2.17 -22.43 32.85
CA ARG A 653 3.23 -21.54 33.31
C ARG A 653 3.22 -20.18 32.61
N ILE A 654 3.05 -19.13 33.41
CA ILE A 654 3.08 -17.73 32.95
C ILE A 654 4.36 -17.37 32.19
N ASP A 655 5.45 -18.03 32.52
CA ASP A 655 6.81 -17.81 32.04
C ASP A 655 7.42 -19.22 31.78
N SER A 656 7.55 -19.56 30.51
CA SER A 656 7.90 -20.89 30.04
C SER A 656 9.39 -21.20 30.19
N ASP A 657 10.26 -20.24 29.97
CA ASP A 657 11.72 -20.41 30.00
C ASP A 657 12.35 -20.08 31.38
N GLY A 658 11.59 -19.41 32.24
CA GLY A 658 11.92 -19.08 33.63
C GLY A 658 12.86 -17.90 33.79
N ASP A 659 12.85 -16.95 32.86
CA ASP A 659 13.73 -15.79 32.86
C ASP A 659 13.18 -14.60 33.68
N GLY A 660 11.86 -14.55 33.90
CA GLY A 660 11.15 -13.53 34.67
C GLY A 660 10.11 -12.72 33.87
N ILE A 661 10.02 -12.88 32.55
CA ILE A 661 9.04 -12.22 31.69
C ILE A 661 7.90 -13.20 31.33
N PRO A 662 6.62 -12.78 31.34
CA PRO A 662 5.54 -13.65 30.87
C PRO A 662 5.58 -13.90 29.36
N ASP A 663 5.24 -15.10 28.92
CA ASP A 663 5.29 -15.54 27.52
C ASP A 663 4.54 -14.56 26.59
N LYS A 664 3.30 -14.19 26.95
CA LYS A 664 2.53 -13.20 26.19
C LYS A 664 3.23 -11.85 26.06
N MET A 665 3.93 -11.41 27.10
CA MET A 665 4.59 -10.11 27.13
C MET A 665 5.76 -10.08 26.17
N GLU A 666 6.53 -11.16 26.08
CA GLU A 666 7.60 -11.30 25.11
C GLU A 666 7.05 -11.34 23.69
N ILE A 667 5.98 -12.15 23.47
CA ILE A 667 5.27 -12.19 22.20
C ILE A 667 4.81 -10.81 21.76
N TRP A 668 4.24 -10.05 22.69
CA TRP A 668 3.83 -8.68 22.45
C TRP A 668 5.02 -7.78 22.13
N SER A 669 6.09 -7.85 22.93
CA SER A 669 7.29 -7.01 22.84
C SER A 669 7.95 -7.10 21.46
N TYR A 670 8.28 -8.31 20.99
CA TYR A 670 8.83 -8.44 19.64
C TYR A 670 7.80 -8.11 18.56
N THR A 671 6.52 -8.43 18.76
CA THR A 671 5.46 -8.10 17.80
C THR A 671 5.39 -6.60 17.53
N VAL A 672 5.38 -5.77 18.58
CA VAL A 672 5.26 -4.32 18.40
C VAL A 672 6.55 -3.67 17.88
N ARG A 673 7.70 -4.35 18.01
CA ARG A 673 8.98 -3.94 17.42
C ARG A 673 9.06 -4.24 15.92
N GLU A 674 8.32 -5.26 15.46
CA GLU A 674 8.30 -5.61 14.05
C GLU A 674 7.67 -4.54 13.17
N VAL A 675 8.42 -4.17 12.14
CA VAL A 675 7.97 -3.23 11.12
C VAL A 675 7.28 -4.03 10.02
N VAL A 676 5.97 -3.80 9.88
CA VAL A 676 5.17 -4.33 8.78
C VAL A 676 5.74 -3.93 7.41
N ASN A 677 5.80 -4.87 6.47
CA ASN A 677 6.41 -4.65 5.15
C ASN A 677 5.41 -4.01 4.17
N TRP A 678 5.92 -3.14 3.29
CA TRP A 678 5.14 -2.48 2.25
C TRP A 678 5.50 -3.06 0.88
N LYS A 679 4.54 -3.67 0.18
CA LYS A 679 4.77 -4.13 -1.19
C LYS A 679 4.00 -3.27 -2.21
N SER A 680 4.80 -2.47 -2.92
CA SER A 680 4.56 -1.68 -4.14
C SER A 680 4.07 -0.23 -4.01
N ALA A 681 5.00 0.70 -3.84
CA ALA A 681 5.39 1.65 -4.90
C ALA A 681 6.80 2.17 -4.55
N CYS A 682 7.73 2.05 -5.49
CA CYS A 682 9.13 2.42 -5.32
C CYS A 682 9.32 3.95 -5.17
N GLU A 683 10.19 4.34 -4.23
CA GLU A 683 10.86 5.64 -4.10
C GLU A 683 9.99 6.87 -3.74
N ASP A 684 9.63 7.04 -2.45
CA ASP A 684 9.63 8.36 -1.80
C ASP A 684 9.68 8.24 -0.26
N SER A 685 10.43 9.15 0.37
CA SER A 685 10.64 9.34 1.81
C SER A 685 9.53 10.13 2.52
N SER A 686 8.40 10.40 1.86
CA SER A 686 7.19 11.03 2.41
C SER A 686 6.35 10.06 3.28
N GLN A 687 6.61 8.75 3.21
CA GLN A 687 5.89 7.73 3.99
C GLN A 687 6.59 7.39 5.31
N ASN A 688 6.58 8.36 6.21
CA ASN A 688 6.72 8.14 7.64
C ASN A 688 5.45 7.41 8.15
N PRO A 689 5.53 6.37 9.01
CA PRO A 689 4.36 5.69 9.59
C PRO A 689 3.45 6.57 10.47
N LEU A 690 3.80 7.84 10.72
CA LEU A 690 2.87 8.87 11.22
C LEU A 690 2.16 9.66 10.11
N ASN A 691 2.38 9.33 8.84
CA ASN A 691 1.73 9.89 7.67
C ASN A 691 0.65 8.95 7.14
N MET A 692 -0.54 9.10 7.71
CA MET A 692 -1.77 8.36 7.44
C MET A 692 -2.43 8.69 6.08
N GLN A 693 -1.67 8.90 4.99
CA GLN A 693 -2.21 9.46 3.72
C GLN A 693 -1.84 8.69 2.44
N GLY A 694 -1.48 7.40 2.55
CA GLY A 694 -1.13 6.56 1.40
C GLY A 694 -2.16 5.47 1.08
N ASP A 695 -2.30 5.16 -0.22
CA ASP A 695 -3.24 4.18 -0.78
C ASP A 695 -2.91 2.70 -0.53
N ALA A 696 -1.94 2.37 0.34
CA ALA A 696 -1.44 0.99 0.38
C ALA A 696 -1.58 0.21 1.68
N TRP A 697 -1.56 -1.07 1.38
CA TRP A 697 -1.99 -2.19 2.18
C TRP A 697 -0.93 -2.45 3.24
N ILE A 698 -1.37 -2.54 4.49
CA ILE A 698 -0.50 -3.06 5.55
C ILE A 698 -0.45 -4.56 5.35
N LEU A 699 0.56 -5.03 4.62
CA LEU A 699 0.92 -6.43 4.65
C LEU A 699 1.54 -6.67 6.03
N GLY A 700 1.07 -7.70 6.71
CA GLY A 700 1.63 -8.06 8.01
C GLY A 700 3.12 -8.39 7.92
N VAL A 701 3.72 -8.68 9.06
CA VAL A 701 5.15 -9.02 9.11
C VAL A 701 5.42 -10.28 8.27
N ASP A 702 6.39 -10.20 7.36
CA ASP A 702 6.78 -11.33 6.50
C ASP A 702 7.66 -12.34 7.27
N ARG A 703 8.34 -11.86 8.32
CA ARG A 703 9.19 -12.61 9.26
C ARG A 703 9.12 -11.92 10.63
N GLU A 704 9.05 -12.69 11.70
CA GLU A 704 9.24 -12.21 13.07
C GLU A 704 10.73 -12.30 13.40
N TRP A 705 11.51 -11.36 12.88
CA TRP A 705 12.94 -11.25 13.13
C TRP A 705 13.26 -11.20 14.62
N PHE A 706 12.52 -10.38 15.38
CA PHE A 706 12.72 -10.21 16.81
C PHE A 706 12.22 -11.38 17.66
N ALA A 707 11.44 -12.30 17.07
CA ALA A 707 11.06 -13.51 17.79
C ALA A 707 12.23 -14.49 17.94
N ASP A 708 13.28 -14.40 17.13
CA ASP A 708 14.50 -15.24 17.19
C ASP A 708 15.67 -14.36 16.70
N VAL A 709 16.03 -13.37 17.52
CA VAL A 709 16.90 -12.25 17.10
C VAL A 709 18.37 -12.68 16.97
N ASP A 710 18.82 -13.67 17.74
CA ASP A 710 20.17 -14.22 17.64
C ASP A 710 20.28 -15.35 16.59
N GLY A 711 19.15 -15.94 16.17
CA GLY A 711 19.04 -16.94 15.12
C GLY A 711 19.40 -18.35 15.56
N ASP A 712 19.32 -18.67 16.85
CA ASP A 712 19.63 -19.99 17.40
C ASP A 712 18.47 -21.01 17.21
N GLY A 713 17.28 -20.52 16.86
CA GLY A 713 16.09 -21.31 16.58
C GLY A 713 15.15 -21.52 17.77
N LEU A 714 15.46 -20.92 18.93
CA LEU A 714 14.51 -20.67 19.99
C LEU A 714 13.79 -19.36 19.72
N ARG A 715 12.57 -19.24 20.26
CA ARG A 715 11.82 -17.99 20.20
C ARG A 715 12.03 -17.26 21.52
N ALA A 716 11.89 -15.94 21.53
CA ALA A 716 12.02 -15.12 22.74
C ALA A 716 11.26 -15.75 23.92
N GLU A 717 9.97 -16.09 23.74
CA GLU A 717 9.15 -16.72 24.78
C GLU A 717 9.58 -18.15 25.23
N LEU A 718 10.70 -18.64 24.71
CA LEU A 718 11.33 -19.93 25.01
C LEU A 718 12.85 -19.79 25.18
N ASP A 719 13.39 -18.57 25.21
CA ASP A 719 14.81 -18.26 25.20
C ASP A 719 15.20 -17.26 26.30
N VAL A 720 15.99 -17.75 27.25
CA VAL A 720 16.31 -17.05 28.50
C VAL A 720 17.19 -15.80 28.29
N ASP A 721 17.78 -15.64 27.10
CA ASP A 721 18.70 -14.57 26.71
C ASP A 721 18.59 -14.36 25.19
N SER A 722 17.54 -13.64 24.76
CA SER A 722 17.10 -13.51 23.37
C SER A 722 18.17 -12.98 22.42
N ASP A 723 19.00 -12.02 22.85
CA ASP A 723 20.09 -11.46 22.05
C ASP A 723 21.47 -12.09 22.31
N ASN A 724 21.50 -13.01 23.27
CA ASN A 724 22.60 -13.87 23.66
C ASN A 724 23.81 -13.11 24.18
N ASP A 725 23.66 -11.91 24.75
CA ASP A 725 24.77 -11.11 25.23
C ASP A 725 25.33 -11.57 26.60
N GLY A 726 24.56 -12.37 27.33
CA GLY A 726 24.89 -12.90 28.65
C GLY A 726 24.13 -12.24 29.82
N LEU A 727 23.23 -11.29 29.55
CA LEU A 727 22.15 -10.87 30.44
C LEU A 727 20.87 -11.60 30.06
N LYS A 728 20.05 -11.97 31.05
CA LYS A 728 18.76 -12.58 30.75
C LYS A 728 17.73 -11.51 30.42
N ASP A 729 16.74 -11.80 29.60
CA ASP A 729 15.74 -10.80 29.20
C ASP A 729 15.06 -10.17 30.44
N GLY A 730 14.67 -10.97 31.43
CA GLY A 730 14.11 -10.47 32.70
C GLY A 730 15.07 -9.70 33.63
N GLU A 731 16.39 -9.78 33.40
CA GLU A 731 17.37 -8.88 34.03
C GLU A 731 17.51 -7.55 33.28
N GLU A 732 17.16 -7.53 32.00
CA GLU A 732 17.20 -6.37 31.12
C GLU A 732 15.90 -5.56 31.18
N ASP A 733 14.75 -6.24 31.11
CA ASP A 733 13.40 -5.72 31.37
C ASP A 733 12.98 -6.01 32.82
N LEU A 734 13.58 -5.26 33.75
CA LEU A 734 13.40 -5.42 35.19
C LEU A 734 11.93 -5.36 35.66
N ASN A 735 11.08 -4.71 34.89
CA ASN A 735 9.68 -4.54 35.21
C ASN A 735 8.73 -5.43 34.38
N ALA A 736 9.28 -6.24 33.47
CA ALA A 736 8.61 -7.23 32.64
C ALA A 736 7.41 -6.63 31.89
N ASN A 737 7.59 -5.45 31.30
CA ASN A 737 6.54 -4.77 30.54
C ASN A 737 6.74 -4.80 29.02
N GLY A 738 7.82 -5.43 28.55
CA GLY A 738 8.17 -5.54 27.14
C GLY A 738 8.70 -4.24 26.51
N ILE A 739 9.01 -3.21 27.29
CA ILE A 739 9.46 -1.89 26.84
C ILE A 739 10.73 -1.51 27.58
N VAL A 740 11.71 -0.95 26.87
CA VAL A 740 12.94 -0.44 27.48
C VAL A 740 12.66 0.87 28.21
N ASP A 741 12.63 0.86 29.55
CA ASP A 741 12.47 2.05 30.39
C ASP A 741 13.81 2.67 30.84
N ASP A 742 13.73 3.85 31.47
CA ASP A 742 14.89 4.54 32.06
C ASP A 742 15.58 3.67 33.14
N GLY A 743 16.70 3.06 32.78
CA GLY A 743 17.52 2.23 33.69
C GLY A 743 17.54 0.74 33.36
N GLU A 744 16.83 0.33 32.31
CA GLU A 744 16.80 -1.00 31.73
C GLU A 744 17.72 -1.09 30.49
N THR A 745 18.03 -2.31 30.06
CA THR A 745 18.68 -2.61 28.77
C THR A 745 17.67 -3.30 27.85
N ASP A 746 18.02 -3.55 26.59
CA ASP A 746 17.07 -4.04 25.59
C ASP A 746 17.30 -5.54 25.32
N PRO A 747 16.36 -6.44 25.68
CA PRO A 747 16.48 -7.89 25.47
C PRO A 747 16.79 -8.35 24.04
N TYR A 748 16.63 -7.47 23.06
CA TYR A 748 16.84 -7.79 21.65
C TYR A 748 18.05 -7.06 21.02
N VAL A 749 18.90 -6.39 21.83
CA VAL A 749 20.04 -5.60 21.37
C VAL A 749 21.27 -5.76 22.26
N ALA A 750 22.17 -6.65 21.84
CA ALA A 750 23.37 -6.98 22.60
C ALA A 750 24.21 -5.76 23.03
N GLU A 751 24.53 -5.69 24.33
CA GLU A 751 25.21 -4.57 24.97
C GLU A 751 26.72 -4.53 24.72
N ALA A 752 27.26 -3.32 24.59
CA ALA A 752 28.66 -3.11 24.25
C ALA A 752 29.60 -3.46 25.42
N GLY A 753 30.08 -4.71 25.45
CA GLY A 753 31.00 -5.21 26.48
C GLY A 753 30.60 -6.58 27.02
N ASN A 754 29.33 -6.92 26.85
CA ASN A 754 28.80 -8.26 26.86
C ASN A 754 29.12 -8.88 25.49
N THR A 755 29.66 -10.10 25.49
CA THR A 755 30.14 -10.74 24.25
C THR A 755 29.13 -11.80 23.92
N PRO A 756 28.45 -11.74 22.76
CA PRO A 756 27.44 -12.71 22.41
C PRO A 756 27.96 -14.13 22.60
N VAL A 757 27.31 -14.91 23.45
CA VAL A 757 27.70 -16.28 23.78
C VAL A 757 27.00 -17.21 22.80
N TYR A 758 27.30 -17.06 21.50
CA TYR A 758 26.73 -17.93 20.46
C TYR A 758 26.70 -19.39 20.92
N ALA A 759 25.48 -19.92 20.99
CA ALA A 759 25.18 -21.24 21.48
C ALA A 759 26.09 -22.31 20.83
N GLU A 760 26.65 -23.18 21.66
CA GLU A 760 27.20 -24.50 21.31
C GLU A 760 28.00 -24.64 19.99
N ASN A 761 29.11 -23.89 19.83
CA ASN A 761 30.08 -24.14 18.75
C ASN A 761 29.44 -24.15 17.33
N ASP A 762 28.68 -23.11 16.98
CA ASP A 762 28.02 -22.95 15.68
C ASP A 762 28.51 -21.72 14.87
N VAL A 763 27.95 -21.55 13.68
CA VAL A 763 28.20 -20.43 12.78
C VAL A 763 27.34 -19.23 13.22
N PRO A 764 27.91 -18.04 13.49
CA PRO A 764 27.14 -16.88 13.90
C PRO A 764 26.11 -16.40 12.87
N GLY A 765 24.99 -15.82 13.34
CA GLY A 765 23.97 -15.16 12.53
C GLY A 765 23.47 -16.00 11.35
N ASP A 766 23.36 -15.40 10.16
CA ASP A 766 22.88 -16.06 8.93
C ASP A 766 23.98 -16.42 7.93
N PHE A 767 25.25 -16.49 8.38
CA PHE A 767 26.35 -16.70 7.45
C PHE A 767 26.42 -18.13 6.92
N ALA A 768 26.49 -18.26 5.59
CA ALA A 768 26.85 -19.53 4.95
C ALA A 768 28.33 -19.84 5.17
N LEU A 769 29.19 -18.81 5.09
CA LEU A 769 30.63 -18.89 5.31
C LEU A 769 31.08 -17.79 6.27
N TYR A 770 31.63 -18.18 7.41
CA TYR A 770 32.19 -17.28 8.40
C TYR A 770 33.67 -17.58 8.62
N SER A 771 34.55 -16.72 8.12
CA SER A 771 35.99 -16.95 8.15
C SER A 771 36.69 -16.05 9.16
N LEU A 772 37.26 -16.63 10.20
CA LEU A 772 38.14 -15.91 11.15
C LEU A 772 39.44 -15.45 10.49
N GLY A 773 39.86 -16.16 9.44
CA GLY A 773 40.98 -15.81 8.57
C GLY A 773 40.52 -15.32 7.20
N LYS A 774 41.36 -15.54 6.19
CA LYS A 774 41.06 -15.16 4.79
C LYS A 774 39.94 -16.01 4.17
N LEU A 775 38.98 -15.36 3.52
CA LEU A 775 37.92 -16.02 2.75
C LEU A 775 38.24 -15.97 1.24
N SER A 776 38.18 -17.12 0.56
CA SER A 776 38.42 -17.21 -0.88
C SER A 776 37.37 -18.07 -1.57
N LEU A 777 36.57 -17.46 -2.45
CA LEU A 777 35.69 -18.18 -3.38
C LEU A 777 36.32 -18.10 -4.78
N ASN A 778 36.53 -19.26 -5.39
CA ASN A 778 37.13 -19.37 -6.71
C ASN A 778 36.11 -19.38 -7.84
N ASP A 779 36.60 -19.36 -9.07
CA ASP A 779 35.85 -19.06 -10.27
C ASP A 779 34.57 -19.92 -10.43
N GLY A 780 33.41 -19.30 -10.66
CA GLY A 780 32.16 -19.97 -10.96
C GLY A 780 31.49 -20.66 -9.77
N CYS A 781 31.90 -20.36 -8.53
CA CYS A 781 31.11 -20.75 -7.36
C CYS A 781 29.74 -20.09 -7.39
N ILE A 782 28.72 -20.81 -6.90
CA ILE A 782 27.36 -20.31 -6.73
C ILE A 782 26.92 -20.63 -5.31
N CYS A 783 26.20 -19.72 -4.66
CA CYS A 783 25.57 -20.00 -3.38
C CYS A 783 24.07 -19.75 -3.43
N PHE A 784 23.31 -20.63 -2.78
CA PHE A 784 21.87 -20.54 -2.59
C PHE A 784 21.57 -20.52 -1.10
N ASP A 785 20.87 -19.49 -0.63
CA ASP A 785 20.33 -19.46 0.72
C ASP A 785 18.96 -20.17 0.73
N TYR A 786 18.84 -21.22 1.53
CA TYR A 786 17.74 -22.18 1.48
C TYR A 786 16.92 -22.12 2.78
N LYS A 787 16.49 -20.92 3.17
CA LYS A 787 15.46 -20.75 4.21
C LYS A 787 14.10 -21.19 3.64
N LYS A 788 13.82 -22.49 3.82
CA LYS A 788 12.51 -23.17 3.75
C LYS A 788 11.76 -23.15 2.40
N TYR A 789 12.24 -23.94 1.42
CA TYR A 789 11.52 -24.73 0.38
C TYR A 789 12.42 -24.95 -0.88
N PRO A 790 12.26 -26.04 -1.67
CA PRO A 790 13.00 -26.29 -2.92
C PRO A 790 12.70 -25.37 -4.09
N SER A 791 12.06 -24.23 -3.86
CA SER A 791 11.94 -23.20 -4.88
C SER A 791 13.25 -22.44 -4.98
N LYS A 792 13.82 -22.38 -6.18
CA LYS A 792 14.99 -21.59 -6.55
C LYS A 792 14.72 -20.08 -6.41
N THR A 793 14.50 -19.58 -5.20
CA THR A 793 14.41 -18.15 -4.94
C THR A 793 15.82 -17.61 -4.74
N ASN A 794 16.19 -16.58 -5.52
CA ASN A 794 17.49 -15.92 -5.54
C ASN A 794 17.73 -15.09 -4.26
N VAL A 795 17.70 -15.71 -3.08
CA VAL A 795 18.16 -15.03 -1.86
C VAL A 795 19.69 -15.09 -1.84
N PRO A 796 20.39 -13.93 -1.79
CA PRO A 796 21.84 -13.90 -1.79
C PRO A 796 22.40 -14.45 -0.48
N CYS A 797 23.34 -15.40 -0.54
CA CYS A 797 24.02 -15.86 0.67
C CYS A 797 24.85 -14.77 1.34
N SER A 798 24.89 -14.81 2.67
CA SER A 798 25.73 -13.94 3.49
C SER A 798 27.08 -14.59 3.80
N PHE A 799 28.17 -13.82 3.65
CA PHE A 799 29.53 -14.23 3.97
C PHE A 799 30.23 -13.21 4.89
N ALA A 800 31.10 -13.70 5.76
CA ALA A 800 31.90 -12.86 6.66
C ALA A 800 33.38 -13.24 6.66
N SER A 801 34.26 -12.23 6.78
CA SER A 801 35.68 -12.42 7.09
C SER A 801 36.20 -11.43 8.12
N GLU A 802 36.79 -11.96 9.19
CA GLU A 802 37.45 -11.18 10.25
C GLU A 802 38.90 -10.80 9.93
N SER A 803 39.43 -11.22 8.78
CA SER A 803 40.81 -10.92 8.41
C SER A 803 41.01 -9.40 8.22
N ASN A 804 41.90 -8.82 9.01
CA ASN A 804 42.31 -7.42 8.90
C ASN A 804 43.36 -7.18 7.78
N ALA A 805 43.49 -8.11 6.83
CA ALA A 805 44.48 -7.98 5.76
C ALA A 805 44.11 -6.83 4.81
N ASP A 806 45.00 -5.85 4.69
CA ASP A 806 44.82 -4.67 3.83
C ASP A 806 44.59 -5.05 2.34
N TYR A 807 45.17 -6.16 1.90
CA TYR A 807 44.99 -6.71 0.56
C TYR A 807 44.43 -8.13 0.63
N TYR A 808 43.20 -8.30 0.17
CA TYR A 808 42.56 -9.60 -0.09
C TYR A 808 42.25 -10.42 1.17
N ALA A 809 41.67 -9.79 2.19
CA ALA A 809 40.96 -10.48 3.28
C ALA A 809 39.84 -11.37 2.72
N VAL A 810 39.16 -10.86 1.70
CA VAL A 810 38.17 -11.60 0.90
C VAL A 810 38.57 -11.56 -0.57
N SER A 811 38.46 -12.70 -1.25
CA SER A 811 38.63 -12.81 -2.70
C SER A 811 37.50 -13.64 -3.31
N LEU A 812 36.63 -13.01 -4.10
CA LEU A 812 35.48 -13.66 -4.73
C LEU A 812 35.63 -13.73 -6.25
N ALA A 813 35.08 -14.79 -6.85
CA ALA A 813 35.05 -15.02 -8.30
C ALA A 813 33.80 -15.85 -8.69
N GLY A 814 32.66 -15.63 -8.04
CA GLY A 814 31.43 -16.44 -8.21
C GLY A 814 30.41 -15.77 -9.11
N GLY A 815 29.59 -16.52 -9.87
CA GLY A 815 28.59 -15.92 -10.76
C GLY A 815 27.26 -15.58 -10.08
N SER A 816 27.27 -15.21 -8.80
CA SER A 816 26.06 -15.12 -7.96
C SER A 816 26.03 -13.87 -7.08
N GLN A 817 24.82 -13.46 -6.69
CA GLN A 817 24.56 -12.36 -5.77
C GLN A 817 24.85 -12.76 -4.32
N HIS A 818 25.59 -11.93 -3.59
CA HIS A 818 25.99 -12.18 -2.20
C HIS A 818 25.91 -10.91 -1.35
N ILE A 819 25.75 -11.08 -0.03
CA ILE A 819 25.98 -10.05 0.98
C ILE A 819 27.33 -10.35 1.65
N LEU A 820 28.22 -9.37 1.72
CA LEU A 820 29.59 -9.56 2.22
C LEU A 820 29.93 -8.62 3.38
N HIS A 821 30.44 -9.18 4.47
CA HIS A 821 30.98 -8.45 5.61
C HIS A 821 32.49 -8.71 5.73
N SER A 822 33.31 -7.65 5.79
CA SER A 822 34.78 -7.78 5.82
C SER A 822 35.43 -6.75 6.75
N LYS A 823 36.33 -7.20 7.63
CA LYS A 823 37.22 -6.30 8.40
C LYS A 823 38.43 -5.79 7.57
N GLY A 824 38.71 -6.39 6.43
CA GLY A 824 39.86 -6.08 5.57
C GLY A 824 39.51 -5.83 4.10
N GLY A 825 40.52 -5.80 3.24
CA GLY A 825 40.36 -5.48 1.81
C GLY A 825 39.67 -6.59 1.01
N VAL A 826 38.85 -6.21 0.02
CA VAL A 826 38.04 -7.13 -0.80
C VAL A 826 38.52 -7.10 -2.25
N LEU A 827 38.64 -8.27 -2.89
CA LEU A 827 38.87 -8.40 -4.33
C LEU A 827 37.74 -9.17 -5.00
N LEU A 828 37.10 -8.51 -5.96
CA LEU A 828 36.12 -9.10 -6.87
C LEU A 828 36.80 -9.43 -8.19
N ARG A 829 36.74 -10.69 -8.60
CA ARG A 829 37.33 -11.22 -9.84
C ARG A 829 36.22 -11.71 -10.79
N ASN A 830 36.49 -11.71 -12.09
CA ASN A 830 35.75 -12.47 -13.12
C ASN A 830 34.21 -12.60 -12.99
N ARG A 831 33.43 -11.70 -13.61
CA ARG A 831 31.95 -11.84 -13.78
C ARG A 831 31.13 -11.97 -12.49
N ASP A 832 31.75 -11.71 -11.35
CA ASP A 832 31.08 -11.70 -10.05
C ASP A 832 30.16 -10.49 -9.90
N THR A 833 29.04 -10.67 -9.21
CA THR A 833 28.03 -9.62 -8.99
C THR A 833 27.66 -9.58 -7.52
N LEU A 834 28.04 -8.51 -6.83
CA LEU A 834 27.82 -8.39 -5.39
C LEU A 834 26.63 -7.45 -5.10
N ASN A 835 25.71 -7.87 -4.24
CA ASN A 835 24.52 -7.08 -3.88
C ASN A 835 24.84 -5.99 -2.85
N ALA A 836 25.53 -6.33 -1.75
CA ALA A 836 25.93 -5.35 -0.74
C ALA A 836 27.27 -5.74 -0.08
N VAL A 837 28.20 -4.77 0.06
CA VAL A 837 29.45 -4.96 0.81
C VAL A 837 29.47 -4.04 2.03
N ASN A 838 29.66 -4.62 3.21
CA ASN A 838 29.89 -3.93 4.46
C ASN A 838 31.36 -4.08 4.86
N ILE A 839 32.10 -2.96 4.82
CA ILE A 839 33.52 -2.92 5.21
C ILE A 839 33.63 -2.25 6.58
N TYR A 840 34.10 -3.01 7.56
CA TYR A 840 34.27 -2.58 8.94
C TYR A 840 35.75 -2.20 9.16
N SER A 841 36.05 -0.91 9.22
CA SER A 841 37.42 -0.38 9.24
C SER A 841 37.76 0.28 10.58
N ASN A 842 39.01 0.13 11.03
CA ASN A 842 39.57 0.93 12.12
C ASN A 842 40.04 2.30 11.59
N LYS A 843 39.82 3.38 12.38
CA LYS A 843 39.98 4.82 12.07
C LYS A 843 41.26 5.26 11.30
N ASP A 844 42.28 4.42 11.17
CA ASP A 844 43.57 4.75 10.52
C ASP A 844 43.89 3.95 9.24
N LYS A 845 43.05 3.01 8.80
CA LYS A 845 43.29 2.20 7.58
C LYS A 845 42.04 2.02 6.73
N LYS A 846 41.99 2.65 5.56
CA LYS A 846 40.91 2.47 4.56
C LYS A 846 41.12 1.15 3.78
N PRO A 847 40.33 0.09 4.01
CA PRO A 847 40.47 -1.15 3.26
C PRO A 847 40.09 -0.92 1.79
N VAL A 848 40.78 -1.58 0.87
CA VAL A 848 40.60 -1.36 -0.57
C VAL A 848 39.62 -2.38 -1.14
N LEU A 849 38.55 -1.91 -1.78
CA LEU A 849 37.71 -2.71 -2.67
C LEU A 849 38.31 -2.65 -4.10
N ASN A 850 38.84 -3.77 -4.57
CA ASN A 850 39.38 -3.91 -5.93
C ASN A 850 38.42 -4.73 -6.80
N VAL A 851 37.93 -4.14 -7.88
CA VAL A 851 37.02 -4.81 -8.83
C VAL A 851 37.74 -5.02 -10.16
N GLN A 852 37.92 -6.29 -10.57
CA GLN A 852 38.52 -6.62 -11.86
C GLN A 852 37.51 -6.47 -13.01
N LYS A 853 38.03 -6.27 -14.24
CA LYS A 853 37.23 -6.05 -15.45
C LYS A 853 36.19 -7.17 -15.65
N GLY A 854 34.91 -6.80 -15.62
CA GLY A 854 33.78 -7.69 -15.84
C GLY A 854 33.07 -8.16 -14.57
N ALA A 855 33.59 -7.87 -13.37
CA ALA A 855 32.84 -7.97 -12.12
C ALA A 855 32.09 -6.66 -11.83
N MET A 856 30.98 -6.73 -11.09
CA MET A 856 30.14 -5.60 -10.71
C MET A 856 29.82 -5.65 -9.22
N ALA A 857 29.85 -4.50 -8.54
CA ALA A 857 29.15 -4.32 -7.28
C ALA A 857 27.87 -3.56 -7.62
N ALA A 858 26.73 -4.26 -7.62
CA ALA A 858 25.47 -3.73 -8.15
C ALA A 858 24.65 -2.94 -7.11
N GLY A 859 24.95 -3.09 -5.81
CA GLY A 859 24.34 -2.28 -4.75
C GLY A 859 25.36 -1.50 -3.92
N HIS A 860 24.96 -1.16 -2.69
CA HIS A 860 25.68 -0.22 -1.83
C HIS A 860 26.95 -0.83 -1.23
N ALA A 861 28.02 -0.03 -1.18
CA ALA A 861 29.23 -0.32 -0.40
C ALA A 861 29.25 0.61 0.81
N TYR A 862 28.95 0.06 1.99
CA TYR A 862 28.98 0.81 3.24
C TYR A 862 30.35 0.66 3.89
N VAL A 863 30.96 1.78 4.25
CA VAL A 863 32.09 1.81 5.18
C VAL A 863 31.50 2.18 6.53
N LEU A 864 31.40 1.20 7.42
CA LEU A 864 30.77 1.38 8.72
C LEU A 864 31.86 1.67 9.76
N GLU A 865 31.70 2.78 10.51
CA GLU A 865 32.52 3.05 11.69
C GLU A 865 31.93 2.29 12.89
N GLN A 866 32.58 1.19 13.27
CA GLN A 866 32.35 0.38 14.48
C GLN A 866 30.96 -0.28 14.64
N ASN A 867 30.95 -1.60 14.50
CA ASN A 867 30.48 -2.61 15.47
C ASN A 867 30.46 -3.94 14.72
N TRP A 868 31.54 -4.73 14.86
CA TRP A 868 31.53 -6.10 14.36
C TRP A 868 30.75 -6.93 15.38
N LEU A 869 29.47 -7.15 15.10
CA LEU A 869 28.49 -7.69 16.05
C LEU A 869 28.72 -9.18 16.35
N TRP A 870 29.44 -9.90 15.48
CA TRP A 870 29.60 -11.35 15.59
C TRP A 870 30.91 -11.74 16.29
N SER A 871 30.81 -12.38 17.45
CA SER A 871 31.85 -13.19 18.09
C SER A 871 31.81 -14.65 17.61
N VAL A 872 32.92 -15.37 17.72
CA VAL A 872 32.95 -16.83 17.57
C VAL A 872 33.73 -17.39 18.73
N ASN A 873 33.20 -18.41 19.40
CA ASN A 873 33.98 -19.13 20.39
C ASN A 873 35.16 -19.85 19.71
N THR A 874 36.37 -19.30 19.87
CA THR A 874 37.57 -19.89 19.30
C THR A 874 38.23 -20.91 20.23
N GLU A 875 37.78 -21.02 21.48
CA GLU A 875 38.34 -21.91 22.49
C GLU A 875 37.50 -23.18 22.64
N LEU A 876 37.96 -24.23 21.97
CA LEU A 876 37.41 -25.58 22.07
C LEU A 876 38.16 -26.42 23.12
N ASP A 877 37.39 -27.13 23.94
CA ASP A 877 37.89 -28.08 24.93
C ASP A 877 38.67 -29.24 24.31
N SER A 878 39.65 -29.78 25.04
CA SER A 878 40.38 -30.94 24.56
C SER A 878 39.51 -32.19 24.53
N VAL A 879 39.31 -32.78 23.35
CA VAL A 879 38.59 -34.06 23.22
C VAL A 879 39.49 -35.30 23.30
N ASP A 880 38.95 -36.36 23.91
CA ASP A 880 39.51 -37.71 23.94
C ASP A 880 38.98 -38.55 22.77
N VAL A 881 39.84 -38.79 21.79
CA VAL A 881 39.55 -39.59 20.59
C VAL A 881 39.93 -41.07 20.76
N GLY A 882 40.41 -41.47 21.94
CA GLY A 882 40.86 -42.84 22.21
C GLY A 882 42.05 -43.30 21.35
N ASN A 883 42.31 -44.61 21.40
CA ASN A 883 43.53 -45.23 20.85
C ASN A 883 43.25 -46.24 19.73
N ARG A 884 41.97 -46.41 19.37
CA ARG A 884 41.52 -47.44 18.42
C ARG A 884 41.78 -47.00 16.98
N GLN A 885 42.15 -47.93 16.12
CA GLN A 885 42.33 -47.68 14.70
C GLN A 885 41.40 -48.60 13.90
N LYS A 886 40.75 -48.06 12.87
CA LYS A 886 39.85 -48.80 11.99
C LYS A 886 40.09 -48.41 10.53
N THR A 887 40.34 -49.41 9.70
CA THR A 887 40.28 -49.29 8.23
C THR A 887 39.09 -50.09 7.75
N VAL A 888 38.16 -49.43 7.05
CA VAL A 888 37.00 -50.05 6.39
C VAL A 888 37.40 -50.39 4.96
N GLN A 889 37.39 -51.68 4.64
CA GLN A 889 37.84 -52.21 3.35
C GLN A 889 36.73 -52.15 2.29
N ALA A 890 37.08 -52.39 1.02
CA ALA A 890 36.09 -52.47 -0.06
C ALA A 890 35.03 -53.56 0.22
N GLY A 891 33.74 -53.21 0.08
CA GLY A 891 32.60 -54.10 0.38
C GLY A 891 32.28 -54.23 1.88
N GLU A 892 33.09 -53.65 2.76
CA GLU A 892 32.81 -53.60 4.19
C GLU A 892 31.89 -52.42 4.52
N THR A 893 30.89 -52.66 5.38
CA THR A 893 30.07 -51.60 5.99
C THR A 893 30.38 -51.53 7.48
N PHE A 894 30.69 -50.34 7.98
CA PHE A 894 31.05 -50.11 9.38
C PHE A 894 30.19 -49.01 9.99
N SER A 895 29.59 -49.27 11.16
CA SER A 895 28.77 -48.29 11.88
C SER A 895 29.57 -47.56 12.95
N LEU A 896 29.58 -46.23 12.89
CA LEU A 896 30.09 -45.32 13.90
C LEU A 896 28.89 -44.81 14.71
N LEU A 897 28.78 -45.23 15.97
CA LEU A 897 27.64 -44.96 16.86
C LEU A 897 28.03 -44.01 17.99
N ASP A 898 27.04 -43.51 18.71
CA ASP A 898 27.20 -42.65 19.89
C ASP A 898 28.29 -43.13 20.87
N GLY A 899 29.07 -42.19 21.38
CA GLY A 899 30.20 -42.39 22.28
C GLY A 899 31.42 -43.08 21.66
N ALA A 900 31.42 -43.39 20.36
CA ALA A 900 32.54 -44.08 19.72
C ALA A 900 33.81 -43.21 19.65
N LYS A 901 34.96 -43.81 20.01
CA LYS A 901 36.28 -43.14 20.04
C LYS A 901 37.31 -43.88 19.18
N TYR A 902 37.85 -43.21 18.15
CA TYR A 902 38.89 -43.74 17.26
C TYR A 902 40.04 -42.75 17.05
N GLN A 903 41.28 -43.19 17.29
CA GLN A 903 42.47 -42.42 16.95
C GLN A 903 42.59 -42.21 15.43
N THR A 904 42.25 -43.24 14.66
CA THR A 904 42.26 -43.20 13.20
C THR A 904 41.09 -44.02 12.65
N LEU A 905 40.27 -43.40 11.81
CA LEU A 905 39.22 -44.04 11.03
C LEU A 905 39.46 -43.75 9.54
N LYS A 906 39.81 -44.79 8.79
CA LYS A 906 40.01 -44.73 7.35
C LYS A 906 38.95 -45.56 6.64
N VAL A 907 38.36 -45.05 5.57
CA VAL A 907 37.43 -45.78 4.70
C VAL A 907 38.04 -45.81 3.30
N GLU A 908 38.38 -47.01 2.85
CA GLU A 908 38.97 -47.22 1.53
C GLU A 908 37.90 -47.20 0.42
N SER A 909 38.35 -47.08 -0.83
CA SER A 909 37.45 -47.09 -1.99
C SER A 909 36.58 -48.36 -1.99
N GLY A 910 35.26 -48.21 -2.13
CA GLY A 910 34.28 -49.29 -2.06
C GLY A 910 33.84 -49.68 -0.63
N GLY A 911 34.41 -49.11 0.43
CA GLY A 911 33.93 -49.25 1.81
C GLY A 911 32.79 -48.28 2.12
N THR A 912 31.93 -48.63 3.09
CA THR A 912 30.77 -47.83 3.52
C THR A 912 30.84 -47.51 5.01
N LEU A 913 30.70 -46.23 5.37
CA LEU A 913 30.57 -45.76 6.74
C LEU A 913 29.11 -45.42 7.04
N LEU A 914 28.52 -46.05 8.05
CA LEU A 914 27.21 -45.72 8.59
C LEU A 914 27.37 -44.88 9.85
N VAL A 915 26.77 -43.70 9.90
CA VAL A 915 26.85 -42.78 11.04
C VAL A 915 25.53 -42.82 11.82
N GLY A 916 25.60 -43.18 13.10
CA GLY A 916 24.47 -43.13 14.03
C GLY A 916 24.24 -41.73 14.60
N THR A 917 23.18 -41.55 15.39
CA THR A 917 22.91 -40.33 16.17
C THR A 917 23.80 -40.25 17.40
N GLY A 918 23.84 -39.08 18.03
CA GLY A 918 24.68 -38.82 19.21
C GLY A 918 26.04 -38.22 18.87
N GLU A 919 26.99 -38.35 19.79
CA GLU A 919 28.33 -37.75 19.68
C GLU A 919 29.41 -38.80 19.43
N MET A 920 30.26 -38.59 18.43
CA MET A 920 31.39 -39.48 18.14
C MET A 920 32.70 -38.71 18.03
N PHE A 921 33.82 -39.38 18.33
CA PHE A 921 35.14 -38.76 18.46
C PHE A 921 36.17 -39.47 17.60
N VAL A 922 36.74 -38.76 16.62
CA VAL A 922 37.72 -39.31 15.67
C VAL A 922 38.97 -38.42 15.59
N GLY A 923 40.15 -38.99 15.84
CA GLY A 923 41.42 -38.30 15.71
C GLY A 923 41.71 -37.93 14.25
N ASN A 924 42.09 -38.93 13.45
CA ASN A 924 42.29 -38.81 12.01
C ASN A 924 41.13 -39.46 11.26
N LEU A 925 40.42 -38.68 10.43
CA LEU A 925 39.35 -39.16 9.57
C LEU A 925 39.79 -39.10 8.11
N GLN A 926 39.75 -40.23 7.41
CA GLN A 926 40.11 -40.30 6.00
C GLN A 926 39.10 -41.13 5.21
N LEU A 927 38.25 -40.47 4.43
CA LEU A 927 37.37 -41.10 3.46
C LEU A 927 38.01 -41.01 2.08
N GLU A 928 38.38 -42.13 1.48
CA GLU A 928 39.00 -42.17 0.15
C GLU A 928 37.95 -41.99 -0.96
N ALA A 929 38.41 -41.56 -2.15
CA ALA A 929 37.54 -41.45 -3.30
C ALA A 929 36.91 -42.82 -3.65
N GLY A 930 35.58 -42.83 -3.83
CA GLY A 930 34.80 -44.06 -4.07
C GLY A 930 34.39 -44.81 -2.80
N SER A 931 34.70 -44.30 -1.61
CA SER A 931 34.00 -44.71 -0.38
C SER A 931 32.60 -44.07 -0.30
N LYS A 932 31.72 -44.70 0.46
CA LYS A 932 30.35 -44.24 0.71
C LYS A 932 30.15 -43.88 2.19
N ILE A 933 29.33 -42.87 2.46
CA ILE A 933 28.86 -42.55 3.80
C ILE A 933 27.35 -42.41 3.83
N ASP A 934 26.69 -42.98 4.83
CA ASP A 934 25.26 -42.83 5.04
C ASP A 934 24.95 -42.64 6.53
N PHE A 935 23.78 -42.07 6.83
CA PHE A 935 23.33 -41.73 8.18
C PHE A 935 22.12 -42.59 8.55
N ILE A 936 22.19 -43.24 9.71
CA ILE A 936 21.17 -44.18 10.19
C ILE A 936 19.83 -43.44 10.40
N GLN A 937 19.87 -42.26 11.02
CA GLN A 937 18.73 -41.35 11.16
C GLN A 937 19.15 -39.96 10.66
N ARG A 938 18.65 -39.59 9.47
CA ARG A 938 18.89 -38.27 8.86
C ARG A 938 17.97 -37.25 9.53
N GLY A 939 18.42 -36.02 9.72
CA GLY A 939 17.66 -34.98 10.43
C GLY A 939 17.88 -34.94 11.94
N TYR A 940 18.24 -36.06 12.58
CA TYR A 940 18.45 -36.14 14.03
C TYR A 940 19.85 -35.70 14.45
N LYS A 941 19.98 -35.17 15.69
CA LYS A 941 21.23 -34.63 16.26
C LYS A 941 22.37 -35.66 16.17
N THR A 942 23.34 -35.35 15.32
CA THR A 942 24.56 -36.13 15.10
C THR A 942 25.76 -35.20 15.10
N VAL A 943 26.65 -35.35 16.07
CA VAL A 943 27.84 -34.50 16.23
C VAL A 943 29.12 -35.33 16.11
N LEU A 944 29.96 -35.01 15.13
CA LEU A 944 31.25 -35.66 14.93
C LEU A 944 32.38 -34.73 15.37
N HIS A 945 33.02 -35.05 16.49
CA HIS A 945 34.21 -34.36 16.96
C HIS A 945 35.47 -34.91 16.30
N THR A 946 36.29 -34.02 15.76
CA THR A 946 37.59 -34.37 15.15
C THR A 946 38.75 -33.59 15.74
N LYS A 947 39.97 -34.13 15.69
CA LYS A 947 41.15 -33.51 16.35
C LYS A 947 42.38 -33.30 15.47
N ASN A 948 42.66 -34.22 14.54
CA ASN A 948 43.87 -34.19 13.72
C ASN A 948 43.50 -34.05 12.24
N GLN A 949 44.01 -34.90 11.35
CA GLN A 949 43.74 -34.74 9.92
C GLN A 949 42.31 -35.18 9.55
N VAL A 950 41.61 -34.36 8.76
CA VAL A 950 40.33 -34.71 8.12
C VAL A 950 40.46 -34.59 6.60
N VAL A 951 40.30 -35.73 5.92
CA VAL A 951 40.22 -35.80 4.45
C VAL A 951 38.92 -36.51 4.08
N TRP A 952 38.03 -35.79 3.42
CA TRP A 952 36.70 -36.28 3.05
C TRP A 952 36.55 -36.30 1.52
N ARG A 953 36.76 -37.47 0.90
CA ARG A 953 36.55 -37.70 -0.54
C ARG A 953 35.42 -38.70 -0.82
N GLY A 954 34.77 -39.19 0.23
CA GLY A 954 33.63 -40.11 0.11
C GLY A 954 32.41 -39.41 -0.51
N ALA A 955 31.52 -40.22 -1.08
CA ALA A 955 30.21 -39.76 -1.54
C ALA A 955 29.16 -40.09 -0.48
N VAL A 956 28.20 -39.20 -0.28
CA VAL A 956 27.01 -39.50 0.53
C VAL A 956 26.17 -40.52 -0.26
N ASP A 957 25.88 -41.68 0.31
CA ASP A 957 25.13 -42.73 -0.37
C ASP A 957 23.66 -42.33 -0.49
N ILE A 958 23.17 -42.30 -1.72
CA ILE A 958 21.82 -41.88 -2.09
C ILE A 958 21.05 -42.97 -2.85
N GLU A 959 21.61 -44.19 -2.99
CA GLU A 959 21.00 -45.26 -3.79
C GLU A 959 19.70 -45.83 -3.16
N GLY A 960 18.64 -45.93 -3.98
CA GLY A 960 17.44 -46.72 -3.69
C GLY A 960 16.08 -46.15 -4.11
N LEU A 961 15.92 -44.87 -4.48
CA LEU A 961 14.58 -44.25 -4.65
C LEU A 961 14.50 -43.23 -5.81
N ARG A 962 13.26 -43.00 -6.29
CA ARG A 962 12.83 -42.30 -7.52
C ARG A 962 13.50 -40.93 -7.78
N PRO A 963 13.57 -40.46 -9.05
CA PRO A 963 14.47 -39.38 -9.49
C PRO A 963 14.13 -37.94 -9.04
N THR A 964 13.25 -37.72 -8.06
CA THR A 964 12.78 -36.38 -7.65
C THR A 964 13.23 -35.93 -6.26
N GLY A 965 14.17 -36.63 -5.57
CA GLY A 965 14.38 -36.44 -4.12
C GLY A 965 15.82 -36.27 -3.60
N VAL A 966 16.81 -35.91 -4.42
CA VAL A 966 18.21 -35.78 -3.94
C VAL A 966 18.39 -34.58 -3.01
N THR A 967 17.83 -33.42 -3.36
CA THR A 967 17.96 -32.16 -2.60
C THR A 967 17.37 -32.24 -1.18
N TYR A 968 16.19 -32.86 -1.02
CA TYR A 968 15.54 -33.01 0.29
C TYR A 968 16.37 -33.84 1.30
N ARG A 969 17.14 -34.82 0.81
CA ARG A 969 17.93 -35.72 1.67
C ARG A 969 19.24 -35.10 2.12
N MET A 970 19.95 -34.43 1.21
CA MET A 970 21.14 -33.68 1.59
C MET A 970 20.79 -32.55 2.56
N TRP A 971 19.62 -31.94 2.37
CA TRP A 971 19.08 -30.96 3.32
C TRP A 971 18.81 -31.56 4.71
N ALA A 972 18.09 -32.68 4.81
CA ALA A 972 17.81 -33.32 6.11
C ALA A 972 19.10 -33.77 6.83
N ILE A 973 20.09 -34.30 6.09
CA ILE A 973 21.40 -34.60 6.67
C ILE A 973 22.07 -33.31 7.15
N ALA A 974 22.01 -32.22 6.37
CA ALA A 974 22.65 -30.97 6.73
C ALA A 974 22.07 -30.33 8.01
N GLN A 975 20.76 -30.47 8.22
CA GLN A 975 20.10 -30.03 9.46
C GLN A 975 20.52 -30.84 10.69
N GLY A 976 20.68 -32.15 10.54
CA GLY A 976 20.96 -33.06 11.66
C GLY A 976 22.45 -33.28 11.96
N PHE A 977 23.36 -32.94 11.04
CA PHE A 977 24.79 -33.28 11.17
C PHE A 977 25.69 -32.05 11.38
N LYS A 978 26.50 -32.10 12.45
CA LYS A 978 27.55 -31.11 12.76
C LYS A 978 28.91 -31.80 12.91
N LEU A 979 29.96 -31.23 12.31
CA LEU A 979 31.35 -31.61 12.54
C LEU A 979 32.06 -30.51 13.32
N VAL A 980 32.55 -30.84 14.51
CA VAL A 980 33.31 -29.92 15.37
C VAL A 980 34.79 -30.31 15.33
N HIS A 981 35.65 -29.42 14.83
CA HIS A 981 37.07 -29.67 14.69
C HIS A 981 37.89 -28.93 15.74
N HIS A 982 38.47 -29.71 16.65
CA HIS A 982 39.24 -29.25 17.81
C HIS A 982 40.72 -28.96 17.51
N GLY A 983 41.20 -29.39 16.34
CA GLY A 983 42.59 -29.22 15.91
C GLY A 983 42.86 -27.95 15.12
N ASN A 984 44.12 -27.76 14.77
CA ASN A 984 44.58 -26.67 13.89
C ASN A 984 44.92 -27.17 12.47
N GLU A 985 44.84 -28.48 12.25
CA GLU A 985 45.20 -29.11 10.98
C GLU A 985 44.12 -28.82 9.91
N PRO A 986 44.48 -28.56 8.64
CA PRO A 986 43.49 -28.24 7.62
C PRO A 986 42.50 -29.38 7.35
N LEU A 987 41.24 -29.03 7.14
CA LEU A 987 40.19 -29.94 6.69
C LEU A 987 40.06 -29.86 5.17
N PHE A 988 40.07 -31.02 4.52
CA PHE A 988 39.88 -31.14 3.07
C PHE A 988 38.56 -31.85 2.78
N ILE A 989 37.54 -31.09 2.38
CA ILE A 989 36.23 -31.60 2.00
C ILE A 989 36.13 -31.59 0.48
N GLU A 990 36.55 -32.68 -0.16
CA GLU A 990 36.68 -32.80 -1.62
C GLU A 990 35.54 -33.62 -2.25
N GLY A 991 34.83 -34.40 -1.44
CA GLY A 991 33.66 -35.20 -1.82
C GLY A 991 32.33 -34.44 -1.68
N ASP A 992 31.23 -35.19 -1.63
CA ASP A 992 29.91 -34.62 -1.36
C ASP A 992 29.78 -34.35 0.16
N TRP A 993 29.14 -33.25 0.53
CA TRP A 993 29.01 -32.83 1.93
C TRP A 993 27.62 -32.30 2.25
N ALA A 994 27.12 -32.68 3.41
CA ALA A 994 25.90 -32.15 4.02
C ALA A 994 26.12 -32.08 5.53
N GLY A 995 26.08 -30.88 6.11
CA GLY A 995 26.23 -30.64 7.55
C GLY A 995 26.95 -29.33 7.87
N THR A 996 26.83 -28.87 9.10
CA THR A 996 27.59 -27.73 9.60
C THR A 996 29.02 -28.13 9.94
N ILE A 997 30.01 -27.30 9.59
CA ILE A 997 31.39 -27.45 10.06
C ILE A 997 31.77 -26.28 10.96
N PHE A 998 32.15 -26.60 12.20
CA PHE A 998 32.73 -25.65 13.14
C PHE A 998 34.20 -25.95 13.36
N ALA A 999 35.09 -25.18 12.73
CA ALA A 999 36.54 -25.40 12.76
C ALA A 999 37.34 -24.12 13.04
N PRO A 1000 37.11 -23.43 14.17
CA PRO A 1000 37.61 -22.06 14.41
C PRO A 1000 39.13 -21.95 14.43
N LYS A 1001 39.86 -23.05 14.70
CA LYS A 1001 41.33 -23.07 14.73
C LYS A 1001 41.98 -23.54 13.42
N ALA A 1002 41.21 -24.10 12.48
CA ALA A 1002 41.73 -24.78 11.29
C ALA A 1002 41.33 -24.10 9.97
N LYS A 1003 42.12 -24.35 8.92
CA LYS A 1003 41.77 -23.93 7.56
C LYS A 1003 40.82 -24.95 6.93
N LEU A 1004 39.86 -24.44 6.16
CA LEU A 1004 38.86 -25.26 5.50
C LEU A 1004 38.96 -25.13 3.98
N VAL A 1005 39.09 -26.27 3.31
CA VAL A 1005 39.05 -26.35 1.84
C VAL A 1005 37.79 -27.11 1.44
N LEU A 1006 36.88 -26.40 0.78
CA LEU A 1006 35.54 -26.87 0.41
C LEU A 1006 35.44 -27.13 -1.10
N GLY A 1007 35.03 -28.34 -1.43
CA GLY A 1007 34.67 -28.80 -2.75
C GLY A 1007 35.82 -29.12 -3.69
N GLN A 1008 35.44 -29.74 -4.80
CA GLN A 1008 36.16 -29.76 -6.07
C GLN A 1008 35.18 -29.27 -7.15
N ALA A 1009 35.65 -29.09 -8.40
CA ALA A 1009 34.80 -28.53 -9.45
C ALA A 1009 33.49 -29.31 -9.66
N LYS A 1010 32.35 -28.61 -9.62
CA LYS A 1010 30.98 -29.12 -9.79
C LYS A 1010 30.43 -29.98 -8.64
N LYS A 1011 30.98 -29.84 -7.43
CA LYS A 1011 30.44 -30.48 -6.22
C LYS A 1011 29.40 -29.60 -5.55
N GLU A 1012 28.38 -30.25 -5.00
CA GLU A 1012 27.35 -29.62 -4.18
C GLU A 1012 27.68 -29.81 -2.70
N ILE A 1013 27.56 -28.74 -1.93
CA ILE A 1013 27.92 -28.67 -0.51
C ILE A 1013 26.76 -28.04 0.22
N TYR A 1014 26.21 -28.74 1.23
CA TYR A 1014 25.07 -28.29 2.02
C TYR A 1014 25.51 -28.04 3.46
N GLY A 1015 25.12 -26.91 4.06
CA GLY A 1015 25.41 -26.56 5.45
C GLY A 1015 25.98 -25.16 5.63
N ARG A 1016 26.47 -24.87 6.84
CA ARG A 1016 27.16 -23.62 7.21
C ARG A 1016 28.57 -23.92 7.71
N PHE A 1017 29.49 -22.97 7.53
CA PHE A 1017 30.92 -23.23 7.74
C PHE A 1017 31.64 -22.11 8.48
N VAL A 1018 32.31 -22.47 9.59
CA VAL A 1018 33.29 -21.64 10.31
C VAL A 1018 34.70 -22.19 10.10
N GLY A 1019 35.68 -21.31 9.85
CA GLY A 1019 37.09 -21.68 9.76
C GLY A 1019 38.07 -20.53 9.94
N ASN A 1020 39.33 -20.83 10.31
CA ASN A 1020 40.45 -19.88 10.37
C ASN A 1020 41.03 -19.52 8.98
N GLY A 1021 40.15 -19.45 8.00
CA GLY A 1021 40.46 -19.32 6.58
C GLY A 1021 39.73 -20.37 5.78
N ILE A 1022 38.85 -19.92 4.88
CA ILE A 1022 37.99 -20.77 4.07
C ILE A 1022 38.34 -20.58 2.60
N THR A 1023 38.53 -21.68 1.88
CA THR A 1023 38.70 -21.69 0.42
C THR A 1023 37.66 -22.60 -0.22
N VAL A 1024 36.79 -22.03 -1.04
CA VAL A 1024 35.84 -22.77 -1.87
C VAL A 1024 36.43 -22.96 -3.26
N HIS A 1025 36.52 -24.20 -3.72
CA HIS A 1025 37.09 -24.55 -5.01
C HIS A 1025 36.17 -24.13 -6.16
N GLN A 1026 36.75 -23.81 -7.32
CA GLN A 1026 36.03 -23.30 -8.50
C GLN A 1026 34.86 -24.21 -8.93
N TYR A 1027 33.75 -23.63 -9.38
CA TYR A 1027 32.52 -24.31 -9.82
C TYR A 1027 31.79 -25.15 -8.77
N ALA A 1028 32.07 -24.99 -7.48
CA ALA A 1028 31.26 -25.61 -6.43
C ALA A 1028 29.91 -24.88 -6.27
N SER A 1029 28.88 -25.61 -5.86
CA SER A 1029 27.58 -25.04 -5.48
C SER A 1029 27.38 -25.21 -3.98
N LEU A 1030 27.17 -24.11 -3.29
CA LEU A 1030 26.95 -24.04 -1.85
C LEU A 1030 25.45 -23.82 -1.57
N TYR A 1031 24.91 -24.57 -0.62
CA TYR A 1031 23.54 -24.44 -0.15
C TYR A 1031 23.59 -24.18 1.35
N ALA A 1032 23.22 -22.97 1.78
CA ALA A 1032 23.22 -22.61 3.20
C ALA A 1032 22.07 -23.32 3.89
N VAL A 1033 22.39 -24.19 4.86
CA VAL A 1033 21.41 -24.95 5.65
C VAL A 1033 21.86 -24.90 7.12
N PRO A 1034 21.05 -24.35 8.05
CA PRO A 1034 21.39 -24.31 9.46
C PRO A 1034 21.38 -25.70 10.09
N PHE A 1035 22.16 -25.87 11.17
CA PHE A 1035 22.08 -27.04 12.01
C PHE A 1035 20.87 -26.90 12.93
N ALA A 1036 19.79 -27.59 12.61
CA ALA A 1036 18.52 -27.54 13.32
C ALA A 1036 17.97 -28.98 13.41
N PRO A 1037 18.56 -29.81 14.28
CA PRO A 1037 18.24 -31.23 14.33
C PRO A 1037 16.80 -31.47 14.82
N GLU A 1038 16.14 -32.50 14.29
CA GLU A 1038 14.87 -33.00 14.82
C GLU A 1038 15.08 -33.45 16.28
N THR A 1039 14.27 -32.92 17.20
CA THR A 1039 14.23 -33.36 18.61
C THR A 1039 13.59 -34.74 18.70
N GLU A 1040 14.11 -35.64 19.55
CA GLU A 1040 13.38 -36.84 19.97
C GLU A 1040 12.14 -36.42 20.78
N THR A 1041 11.07 -35.98 20.12
CA THR A 1041 9.76 -36.10 20.72
C THR A 1041 9.55 -37.59 20.92
N THR A 1042 9.39 -38.00 22.17
CA THR A 1042 8.88 -39.33 22.50
C THR A 1042 7.48 -39.41 21.90
N ILE A 1043 7.41 -39.86 20.64
CA ILE A 1043 6.19 -40.15 19.93
C ILE A 1043 5.60 -41.38 20.62
N ALA A 1044 4.90 -41.14 21.72
CA ALA A 1044 3.77 -41.97 22.13
C ALA A 1044 2.60 -41.61 21.20
N TYR A 1045 2.75 -41.84 19.89
CA TYR A 1045 1.59 -41.91 19.01
C TYR A 1045 0.98 -43.30 19.19
N PHE A 1046 -0.24 -43.24 19.70
CA PHE A 1046 -1.23 -44.28 19.72
C PHE A 1046 -1.15 -45.23 18.52
N ASN A 1047 -1.20 -46.51 18.85
CA ASN A 1047 -1.67 -47.57 17.96
C ASN A 1047 -2.91 -47.11 17.19
N MET A 1048 -2.75 -46.76 15.92
CA MET A 1048 -3.80 -46.97 14.94
C MET A 1048 -3.59 -48.35 14.33
N GLU A 1049 -3.97 -49.38 15.08
CA GLU A 1049 -4.45 -50.62 14.46
C GLU A 1049 -5.90 -50.35 13.97
N GLU A 1050 -6.17 -50.83 12.76
CA GLU A 1050 -7.48 -50.94 12.11
C GLU A 1050 -8.70 -50.89 13.05
N LYS A 1051 -9.59 -49.91 12.81
CA LYS A 1051 -11.04 -50.14 12.79
C LYS A 1051 -11.83 -49.02 12.11
#